data_AF-A0AAD9LFW4-F1
#
_entry.id   AF-A0AAD9LFW4-F1
#
_cell.length_a   1.000
_cell.length_b   1.000
_cell.length_c   1.000
_cell.angle_alpha   90.00
_cell.angle_beta   90.00
_cell.angle_gamma   90.00
#
_symmetry.space_group_name_H-M   'P 1'
#
loop_
_entity.id
_entity.type
_entity.pdbx_description
1 polymer ?
#
loop_
_entity_poly.entity_id
_entity_poly.type
_entity_poly.pdbx_seq_one_letter_code
_entity_poly.pdbx_strand_id
1 'polypeptide(L)'
;MGTSLDTTTGFNPDLWKFIEGCNKHVDSQMQSWRKLGFYREDACTNDKQLDEATVFQGPRVYVETAELRNDECNLVHYFNVNNVKQYLRSKGVDVEHLDCDTIMADQNLAKYLDLIQNLASMTSAYEDADPEAFVTKVPKEKKLLVESAENKRSSYHAYDSDFTINYTAPPMVDKYISAALPSFYHLYVAVVDALQHVIVEDGQQWDIKFKYLQDACLHFELFNGSTNACINVVYDILMDYNALGYVVLVEGYQDAQPRTLKAAVQLVVSVDNAMLRHIGSLRSDLGVSYSGGGFLLPFFIGFADYMTEVNIINTTTPLAGSSAGSITAASSVMYTSNRYKIVLLIERLFDMARKEGYVATLDQNVPDALRRMAVPGIYEAINTRIGPVQINTAAKYGRSMCPRFVSHFNDDDDVINAIRASCNVPGFYTIGPVGLRGERCYDGIFSGDFYYIGASKAAGKRTLRFIPKALGYGRVVRKNLQNDVANSLLQTKEKYFVHFIRLKSLFRQLLMRRLHYANLGTLNVWQTEVEMCIKIYEILASGNKAIKAASQTFDDWLEMLSKVPGAQGVQKHTRDCSLPDLFKRVIASERALKIGPKSNNHAGGFSGNLAGINIIRTFSDPKKLSDVHFVSTPYTLSEWLNDELLFLNNTEQTVTMTLAQQEIKLLKALLHNLTPPSSLNYYFTEFPYVIPSPYSAMVNTLGALKPPLLVDIRHSFDAGRALGFRWLLAEYISFENWIHLRIRQLEQDPSSSILERTRNKIDDEKLSERSSNKLIHEKQHQQLQEFLQMVEHRKIVELQKAFKRRKNLTGLRWELFKIQNRILRRAIVYGVIVTHYTNIFGHRHLWIT
;
A
#
# COMPACT_ATOMS: atom_id res chain seq x y z
N MET A 1 35.27 -11.71 -21.05
CA MET A 1 34.97 -11.80 -19.61
C MET A 1 34.40 -13.18 -19.33
N GLY A 2 35.28 -14.17 -19.14
CA GLY A 2 34.90 -15.51 -18.72
C GLY A 2 35.24 -15.64 -17.24
N THR A 3 34.24 -15.50 -16.38
CA THR A 3 34.30 -15.95 -14.99
C THR A 3 33.46 -17.21 -14.91
N SER A 4 34.02 -18.27 -14.32
CA SER A 4 33.33 -19.54 -14.11
C SER A 4 31.96 -19.30 -13.44
N LEU A 5 30.91 -19.78 -14.12
CA LEU A 5 29.51 -19.61 -13.75
C LEU A 5 29.02 -20.64 -12.70
N ASP A 6 29.93 -21.32 -12.03
CA ASP A 6 29.61 -22.36 -11.03
C ASP A 6 29.18 -21.81 -9.66
N THR A 7 29.10 -20.49 -9.48
CA THR A 7 28.38 -19.94 -8.33
C THR A 7 26.88 -20.09 -8.59
N THR A 8 26.23 -20.98 -7.85
CA THR A 8 24.77 -21.11 -7.77
C THR A 8 24.12 -19.73 -7.67
N THR A 9 23.62 -19.24 -8.79
CA THR A 9 22.88 -17.99 -8.89
C THR A 9 21.42 -18.33 -8.68
N GLY A 10 20.89 -17.96 -7.52
CA GLY A 10 19.58 -18.42 -7.04
C GLY A 10 19.50 -18.33 -5.51
N PHE A 11 18.41 -18.85 -4.94
CA PHE A 11 18.09 -18.89 -3.50
C PHE A 11 19.35 -19.03 -2.60
N ASN A 12 19.66 -18.00 -1.81
CA ASN A 12 20.88 -18.00 -0.99
C ASN A 12 20.72 -18.89 0.25
N PRO A 13 21.55 -19.92 0.49
CA PRO A 13 21.49 -20.74 1.71
C PRO A 13 21.69 -19.96 3.02
N ASP A 14 22.21 -18.73 2.96
CA ASP A 14 22.36 -17.83 4.11
C ASP A 14 21.09 -17.02 4.45
N LEU A 15 19.96 -17.28 3.80
CA LEU A 15 18.65 -16.67 4.09
C LEU A 15 18.29 -16.72 5.58
N TRP A 16 18.52 -17.89 6.19
CA TRP A 16 18.27 -18.11 7.61
C TRP A 16 19.22 -17.29 8.50
N LYS A 17 20.50 -17.17 8.13
CA LYS A 17 21.46 -16.31 8.86
C LYS A 17 21.04 -14.85 8.81
N PHE A 18 20.48 -14.39 7.70
CA PHE A 18 19.95 -13.03 7.58
C PHE A 18 18.79 -12.80 8.55
N ILE A 19 17.84 -13.74 8.63
CA ILE A 19 16.69 -13.66 9.53
C ILE A 19 17.10 -13.74 11.00
N GLU A 20 17.97 -14.70 11.33
CA GLU A 20 18.57 -14.81 12.65
C GLU A 20 19.27 -13.50 13.03
N GLY A 21 20.02 -12.89 12.09
CA GLY A 21 20.66 -11.60 12.27
C GLY A 21 19.70 -10.46 12.62
N CYS A 22 18.49 -10.46 12.06
CA CYS A 22 17.47 -9.44 12.34
C CYS A 22 16.92 -9.51 13.77
N ASN A 23 16.80 -10.71 14.33
CA ASN A 23 16.27 -10.94 15.69
C ASN A 23 17.34 -11.10 16.77
N LYS A 24 18.59 -11.41 16.41
CA LYS A 24 19.69 -11.74 17.32
C LYS A 24 19.80 -10.82 18.54
N HIS A 25 19.69 -9.51 18.32
CA HIS A 25 19.81 -8.54 19.42
C HIS A 25 18.61 -8.55 20.36
N VAL A 26 17.41 -8.72 19.82
CA VAL A 26 16.16 -8.82 20.59
C VAL A 26 16.16 -10.12 21.40
N ASP A 27 16.50 -11.24 20.76
CA ASP A 27 16.58 -12.55 21.42
C ASP A 27 17.63 -12.56 22.54
N SER A 28 18.78 -11.90 22.32
CA SER A 28 19.81 -11.73 23.35
C SER A 28 19.31 -10.91 24.55
N GLN A 29 18.55 -9.83 24.32
CA GLN A 29 17.93 -9.07 25.42
C GLN A 29 16.90 -9.92 26.17
N MET A 30 16.04 -10.64 25.44
CA MET A 30 15.04 -11.54 26.02
C MET A 30 15.72 -12.61 26.89
N GLN A 31 16.76 -13.28 26.40
CA GLN A 31 17.54 -14.25 27.17
C GLN A 31 18.18 -13.64 28.43
N SER A 32 18.67 -12.39 28.35
CA SER A 32 19.19 -11.69 29.53
C SER A 32 18.10 -11.47 30.58
N TRP A 33 16.89 -11.10 30.18
CA TRP A 33 15.78 -10.94 31.11
C TRP A 33 15.35 -12.27 31.72
N ARG A 34 15.30 -13.35 30.92
CA ARG A 34 15.03 -14.71 31.43
C ARG A 34 15.98 -15.09 32.56
N LYS A 35 17.28 -14.83 32.40
CA LYS A 35 18.29 -15.10 33.45
C LYS A 35 18.10 -14.27 34.73
N LEU A 36 17.42 -13.14 34.66
CA LEU A 36 17.15 -12.27 35.81
C LEU A 36 15.88 -12.67 36.58
N GLY A 37 15.25 -13.80 36.23
CA GLY A 37 14.01 -14.26 36.86
C GLY A 37 12.77 -13.53 36.33
N PHE A 38 12.89 -12.79 35.23
CA PHE A 38 11.78 -12.09 34.58
C PHE A 38 10.73 -13.01 33.95
N TYR A 39 10.94 -14.33 34.01
CA TYR A 39 10.29 -15.26 33.12
C TYR A 39 10.06 -16.61 33.79
N ARG A 40 8.79 -16.89 34.07
CA ARG A 40 8.27 -18.20 34.44
C ARG A 40 7.63 -18.85 33.22
N GLU A 41 8.41 -19.57 32.39
CA GLU A 41 7.85 -20.30 31.22
C GLU A 41 6.77 -21.29 31.65
N ASP A 42 6.90 -21.82 32.85
CA ASP A 42 5.99 -22.76 33.50
C ASP A 42 4.60 -22.17 33.80
N ALA A 43 4.46 -20.84 33.84
CA ALA A 43 3.18 -20.18 34.10
C ALA A 43 2.33 -19.95 32.85
N CYS A 44 2.91 -20.08 31.66
CA CYS A 44 2.22 -19.92 30.39
C CYS A 44 1.84 -21.30 29.84
N THR A 45 0.63 -21.46 29.34
CA THR A 45 0.38 -22.61 28.49
C THR A 45 1.23 -22.45 27.24
N ASN A 46 1.93 -23.51 26.83
CA ASN A 46 2.24 -23.67 25.42
C ASN A 46 0.90 -23.93 24.71
N ASP A 47 0.04 -22.92 24.62
CA ASP A 47 -1.21 -22.95 23.87
C ASP A 47 -0.83 -22.91 22.39
N LYS A 48 -0.40 -24.07 21.94
CA LYS A 48 -1.06 -24.86 20.92
C LYS A 48 -0.43 -26.26 21.02
N GLN A 49 -1.15 -27.23 21.58
CA GLN A 49 -1.10 -28.57 20.99
C GLN A 49 -1.53 -28.38 19.54
N LEU A 50 -0.54 -28.10 18.68
CA LEU A 50 -0.69 -28.04 17.24
C LEU A 50 -1.16 -29.45 16.84
N ASP A 51 -2.45 -29.62 16.54
CA ASP A 51 -2.90 -30.72 15.67
C ASP A 51 -1.92 -30.76 14.50
N GLU A 52 -1.26 -31.90 14.30
CA GLU A 52 -0.12 -32.20 13.41
C GLU A 52 0.22 -31.13 12.35
N ALA A 53 0.57 -29.92 12.79
CA ALA A 53 0.79 -28.83 11.87
C ALA A 53 2.10 -29.17 11.18
N THR A 54 2.04 -29.34 9.86
CA THR A 54 3.21 -29.66 9.05
C THR A 54 4.32 -28.69 9.43
N VAL A 55 5.35 -29.20 10.10
CA VAL A 55 6.52 -28.41 10.49
C VAL A 55 7.06 -27.80 9.21
N PHE A 56 7.18 -26.47 9.15
CA PHE A 56 7.77 -25.85 7.97
C PHE A 56 9.19 -26.39 7.80
N GLN A 57 9.45 -27.07 6.68
CA GLN A 57 10.69 -27.83 6.46
C GLN A 57 11.80 -26.96 5.84
N GLY A 58 11.43 -25.83 5.23
CA GLY A 58 12.36 -24.95 4.55
C GLY A 58 11.62 -24.11 3.51
N PRO A 59 12.26 -23.07 2.95
CA PRO A 59 11.69 -22.32 1.84
C PRO A 59 11.29 -23.26 0.71
N ARG A 60 10.09 -23.06 0.14
CA ARG A 60 9.59 -23.87 -0.97
C ARG A 60 9.25 -22.97 -2.15
N VAL A 61 9.58 -23.45 -3.34
CA VAL A 61 9.22 -22.76 -4.58
C VAL A 61 8.46 -23.72 -5.49
N TYR A 62 7.32 -23.22 -5.98
CA TYR A 62 6.34 -24.01 -6.72
C TYR A 62 6.49 -23.79 -8.23
N VAL A 63 6.73 -24.86 -9.00
CA VAL A 63 7.25 -24.79 -10.38
C VAL A 63 6.28 -25.28 -11.47
N GLU A 64 5.31 -26.14 -11.15
CA GLU A 64 4.45 -26.75 -12.19
C GLU A 64 3.29 -25.88 -12.68
N THR A 65 2.65 -26.33 -13.77
CA THR A 65 1.60 -25.64 -14.50
C THR A 65 0.31 -25.58 -13.70
N ALA A 66 0.04 -24.40 -13.17
CA ALA A 66 -1.26 -24.01 -12.68
C ALA A 66 -2.27 -24.03 -13.84
N GLU A 67 -3.24 -24.96 -13.82
CA GLU A 67 -4.39 -24.86 -14.70
C GLU A 67 -5.15 -23.56 -14.38
N LEU A 68 -5.29 -22.71 -15.39
CA LEU A 68 -5.97 -21.43 -15.27
C LEU A 68 -7.47 -21.68 -15.03
N ARG A 69 -7.93 -21.50 -13.80
CA ARG A 69 -9.37 -21.49 -13.45
C ARG A 69 -10.06 -20.14 -13.62
N ASN A 70 -9.41 -19.15 -14.23
CA ASN A 70 -10.01 -17.85 -14.47
C ASN A 70 -10.68 -17.82 -15.83
N ASP A 71 -11.94 -18.21 -15.85
CA ASP A 71 -12.82 -18.01 -16.99
C ASP A 71 -13.32 -16.55 -16.96
N GLU A 72 -12.41 -15.61 -17.30
CA GLU A 72 -12.72 -14.18 -17.50
C GLU A 72 -13.92 -14.03 -18.48
N CYS A 73 -14.08 -14.99 -19.40
CA CYS A 73 -15.16 -15.06 -20.36
C CYS A 73 -16.53 -15.33 -19.72
N ASN A 74 -16.59 -16.00 -18.56
CA ASN A 74 -17.83 -16.12 -17.82
C ASN A 74 -18.36 -14.79 -17.30
N LEU A 75 -17.58 -13.71 -17.31
CA LEU A 75 -18.03 -12.40 -16.88
C LEU A 75 -18.58 -11.52 -18.01
N VAL A 76 -18.53 -11.97 -19.27
CA VAL A 76 -19.07 -11.23 -20.42
C VAL A 76 -20.56 -10.93 -20.26
N HIS A 77 -21.31 -11.81 -19.60
CA HIS A 77 -22.73 -11.63 -19.33
C HIS A 77 -23.06 -10.46 -18.38
N TYR A 78 -22.06 -9.81 -17.79
CA TYR A 78 -22.27 -8.56 -17.05
C TYR A 78 -22.46 -7.35 -17.97
N PHE A 79 -22.00 -7.41 -19.22
CA PHE A 79 -22.13 -6.31 -20.16
C PHE A 79 -23.56 -6.12 -20.66
N ASN A 80 -23.94 -4.86 -20.87
CA ASN A 80 -25.10 -4.51 -21.66
C ASN A 80 -24.78 -4.74 -23.15
N VAL A 81 -25.29 -5.86 -23.69
CA VAL A 81 -25.05 -6.30 -25.06
C VAL A 81 -25.33 -5.20 -26.09
N ASN A 82 -26.39 -4.41 -25.91
CA ASN A 82 -26.76 -3.37 -26.87
C ASN A 82 -25.75 -2.23 -26.88
N ASN A 83 -25.33 -1.77 -25.69
CA ASN A 83 -24.38 -0.68 -25.57
C ASN A 83 -22.99 -1.10 -26.08
N VAL A 84 -22.57 -2.33 -25.80
CA VAL A 84 -21.30 -2.87 -26.33
C VAL A 84 -21.35 -3.00 -27.84
N LYS A 85 -22.44 -3.53 -28.43
CA LYS A 85 -22.60 -3.58 -29.90
C LYS A 85 -22.58 -2.19 -30.53
N GLN A 86 -23.25 -1.21 -29.92
CA GLN A 86 -23.24 0.17 -30.40
C GLN A 86 -21.83 0.78 -30.34
N TYR A 87 -21.10 0.53 -29.24
CA TYR A 87 -19.72 0.96 -29.07
C TYR A 87 -18.80 0.33 -30.14
N LEU A 88 -18.88 -0.99 -30.35
CA LEU A 88 -18.07 -1.68 -31.36
C LEU A 88 -18.40 -1.20 -32.78
N ARG A 89 -19.69 -1.01 -33.11
CA ARG A 89 -20.11 -0.43 -34.41
C ARG A 89 -19.57 0.98 -34.61
N SER A 90 -19.51 1.80 -33.56
CA SER A 90 -18.92 3.14 -33.64
C SER A 90 -17.42 3.11 -33.95
N LYS A 91 -16.74 1.98 -33.67
CA LYS A 91 -15.36 1.68 -34.04
C LYS A 91 -15.23 0.93 -35.38
N GLY A 92 -16.32 0.74 -36.12
CA GLY A 92 -16.32 0.00 -37.39
C GLY A 92 -16.29 -1.52 -37.23
N VAL A 93 -16.51 -2.05 -36.03
CA VAL A 93 -16.60 -3.48 -35.73
C VAL A 93 -18.06 -3.87 -35.62
N ASP A 94 -18.64 -4.46 -36.67
CA ASP A 94 -20.02 -4.97 -36.60
C ASP A 94 -20.02 -6.42 -36.11
N VAL A 95 -20.75 -6.65 -35.02
CA VAL A 95 -20.77 -7.94 -34.32
C VAL A 95 -22.20 -8.37 -34.06
N GLU A 96 -22.60 -9.49 -34.67
CA GLU A 96 -23.90 -10.11 -34.43
C GLU A 96 -23.96 -10.81 -33.07
N HIS A 97 -22.85 -11.41 -32.64
CA HIS A 97 -22.72 -12.12 -31.37
C HIS A 97 -21.55 -11.53 -30.56
N LEU A 98 -21.75 -11.33 -29.25
CA LEU A 98 -20.68 -10.91 -28.34
C LEU A 98 -20.14 -12.15 -27.63
N ASP A 99 -18.96 -12.60 -28.05
CA ASP A 99 -18.18 -13.60 -27.33
C ASP A 99 -17.01 -12.93 -26.57
N CYS A 100 -16.30 -13.74 -25.80
CA CYS A 100 -15.17 -13.27 -25.01
C CYS A 100 -14.02 -12.76 -25.85
N ASP A 101 -13.72 -13.44 -26.96
CA ASP A 101 -12.62 -13.04 -27.85
C ASP A 101 -12.88 -11.66 -28.44
N THR A 102 -14.14 -11.34 -28.78
CA THR A 102 -14.56 -10.00 -29.23
C THR A 102 -14.35 -8.94 -28.14
N ILE A 103 -14.72 -9.23 -26.88
CA ILE A 103 -14.52 -8.31 -25.75
C ILE A 103 -13.02 -8.10 -25.49
N MET A 104 -12.25 -9.18 -25.51
CA MET A 104 -10.81 -9.17 -25.25
C MET A 104 -10.00 -8.57 -26.40
N ALA A 105 -10.61 -8.40 -27.58
CA ALA A 105 -10.00 -7.72 -28.72
C ALA A 105 -10.07 -6.18 -28.64
N ASP A 106 -10.90 -5.60 -27.76
CA ASP A 106 -10.92 -4.15 -27.47
C ASP A 106 -10.39 -3.87 -26.07
N GLN A 107 -9.32 -3.07 -25.98
CA GLN A 107 -8.64 -2.83 -24.70
C GLN A 107 -9.51 -2.11 -23.66
N ASN A 108 -10.48 -1.27 -24.05
CA ASN A 108 -11.39 -0.65 -23.08
C ASN A 108 -12.38 -1.66 -22.52
N LEU A 109 -12.92 -2.55 -23.36
CA LEU A 109 -13.80 -3.62 -22.91
C LEU A 109 -13.04 -4.64 -22.05
N ALA A 110 -11.80 -5.00 -22.39
CA ALA A 110 -10.92 -5.79 -21.52
C ALA A 110 -10.68 -5.11 -20.16
N LYS A 111 -10.40 -3.79 -20.16
CA LYS A 111 -10.29 -2.98 -18.94
C LYS A 111 -11.59 -2.98 -18.11
N TYR A 112 -12.75 -2.98 -18.76
CA TYR A 112 -14.04 -3.05 -18.04
C TYR A 112 -14.29 -4.46 -17.49
N LEU A 113 -13.87 -5.49 -18.19
CA LEU A 113 -13.89 -6.87 -17.69
C LEU A 113 -13.02 -7.01 -16.43
N ASP A 114 -11.86 -6.37 -16.39
CA ASP A 114 -11.02 -6.27 -15.18
C ASP A 114 -11.77 -5.66 -13.98
N LEU A 115 -12.51 -4.58 -14.22
CA LEU A 115 -13.31 -3.94 -13.17
C LEU A 115 -14.46 -4.85 -12.73
N ILE A 116 -15.16 -5.50 -13.66
CA ILE A 116 -16.21 -6.48 -13.35
C ILE A 116 -15.66 -7.63 -12.53
N GLN A 117 -14.50 -8.17 -12.91
CA GLN A 117 -13.85 -9.26 -12.19
C GLN A 117 -13.45 -8.85 -10.78
N ASN A 118 -12.97 -7.62 -10.58
CA ASN A 118 -12.75 -7.09 -9.25
C ASN A 118 -14.06 -7.03 -8.44
N LEU A 119 -15.12 -6.43 -8.97
CA LEU A 119 -16.41 -6.33 -8.28
C LEU A 119 -17.01 -7.71 -7.97
N ALA A 120 -16.93 -8.65 -8.92
CA ALA A 120 -17.39 -10.02 -8.75
C ALA A 120 -16.57 -10.76 -7.70
N SER A 121 -15.23 -10.61 -7.70
CA SER A 121 -14.34 -11.21 -6.70
C SER A 121 -14.62 -10.72 -5.28
N MET A 122 -15.21 -9.53 -5.13
CA MET A 122 -15.62 -9.05 -3.83
C MET A 122 -16.89 -9.80 -3.37
N THR A 123 -17.79 -10.26 -4.25
CA THR A 123 -19.05 -10.90 -3.83
C THR A 123 -18.90 -12.26 -3.14
N SER A 124 -17.85 -13.02 -3.44
CA SER A 124 -17.53 -14.25 -2.71
C SER A 124 -17.25 -13.93 -1.24
N ALA A 125 -17.76 -14.75 -0.31
CA ALA A 125 -17.52 -14.58 1.12
C ALA A 125 -16.02 -14.48 1.37
N TYR A 126 -15.58 -13.28 1.76
CA TYR A 126 -14.20 -13.04 2.11
C TYR A 126 -13.96 -13.58 3.51
N GLU A 127 -13.53 -14.83 3.58
CA GLU A 127 -12.78 -15.30 4.73
C GLU A 127 -11.31 -15.07 4.38
N ASP A 128 -10.65 -14.12 5.06
CA ASP A 128 -9.18 -14.17 5.16
C ASP A 128 -8.87 -15.63 5.49
N ALA A 129 -8.03 -16.29 4.66
CA ALA A 129 -7.75 -17.71 4.80
C ALA A 129 -7.57 -18.03 6.28
N ASP A 130 -8.44 -18.91 6.77
CA ASP A 130 -8.64 -19.16 8.20
C ASP A 130 -7.28 -19.16 8.93
N PRO A 131 -7.06 -18.23 9.88
CA PRO A 131 -5.82 -18.18 10.62
C PRO A 131 -5.58 -19.47 11.41
N GLU A 132 -6.58 -20.32 11.63
CA GLU A 132 -6.49 -21.50 12.51
C GLU A 132 -5.52 -22.60 12.05
N ALA A 133 -5.04 -22.59 10.80
CA ALA A 133 -3.94 -23.44 10.35
C ALA A 133 -2.56 -22.85 10.73
N PHE A 134 -2.25 -22.80 12.02
CA PHE A 134 -1.01 -22.19 12.50
C PHE A 134 0.19 -23.15 12.41
N VAL A 135 1.34 -22.66 11.93
CA VAL A 135 2.65 -23.27 12.18
C VAL A 135 3.52 -22.26 12.94
N THR A 136 3.51 -22.33 14.26
CA THR A 136 4.45 -21.59 15.12
C THR A 136 5.66 -22.45 15.44
N LYS A 137 6.48 -22.78 14.44
CA LYS A 137 7.82 -23.36 14.68
C LYS A 137 8.83 -22.79 13.71
N VAL A 138 9.93 -22.29 14.26
CA VAL A 138 11.13 -21.91 13.51
C VAL A 138 11.74 -23.20 12.92
N PRO A 139 11.89 -23.30 11.59
CA PRO A 139 12.50 -24.46 10.95
C PRO A 139 13.96 -24.59 11.35
N LYS A 140 14.43 -25.80 11.62
CA LYS A 140 15.85 -26.10 11.78
C LYS A 140 16.49 -26.73 10.54
N GLU A 141 15.69 -27.06 9.53
CA GLU A 141 16.18 -27.75 8.33
C GLU A 141 16.63 -26.78 7.24
N LYS A 142 17.80 -27.08 6.66
CA LYS A 142 18.48 -26.26 5.65
C LYS A 142 18.20 -26.74 4.21
N LYS A 143 17.11 -27.46 3.96
CA LYS A 143 16.82 -28.02 2.64
C LYS A 143 15.79 -27.17 1.90
N LEU A 144 16.16 -26.71 0.71
CA LEU A 144 15.23 -26.15 -0.27
C LEU A 144 14.43 -27.32 -0.85
N LEU A 145 13.10 -27.18 -0.86
CA LEU A 145 12.23 -28.12 -1.56
C LEU A 145 11.65 -27.41 -2.77
N VAL A 146 11.94 -27.95 -3.95
CA VAL A 146 11.20 -27.61 -5.16
C VAL A 146 10.05 -28.60 -5.21
N GLU A 147 8.83 -28.09 -5.15
CA GLU A 147 7.61 -28.90 -5.10
C GLU A 147 6.74 -28.62 -6.33
N SER A 148 5.92 -29.60 -6.71
CA SER A 148 4.84 -29.38 -7.67
C SER A 148 3.88 -28.33 -7.12
N ALA A 149 3.35 -27.47 -8.00
CA ALA A 149 2.41 -26.42 -7.65
C ALA A 149 1.06 -27.03 -7.25
N GLU A 150 0.95 -27.48 -6.01
CA GLU A 150 -0.32 -27.93 -5.44
C GLU A 150 -1.30 -26.77 -5.27
N ASN A 151 -2.60 -27.06 -5.25
CA ASN A 151 -3.66 -26.14 -4.82
C ASN A 151 -3.52 -25.88 -3.30
N LYS A 152 -2.47 -25.15 -2.94
CA LYS A 152 -2.06 -24.93 -1.57
C LYS A 152 -2.22 -23.45 -1.16
N ARG A 153 -2.74 -23.28 0.05
CA ARG A 153 -2.71 -22.03 0.82
C ARG A 153 -1.98 -22.30 2.13
N SER A 154 -1.18 -21.36 2.57
CA SER A 154 -0.61 -21.37 3.92
C SER A 154 -0.51 -19.96 4.47
N SER A 155 -0.55 -19.84 5.80
CA SER A 155 -0.50 -18.57 6.52
C SER A 155 0.43 -18.73 7.71
N TYR A 156 1.33 -17.77 7.89
CA TYR A 156 2.34 -17.81 8.94
C TYR A 156 2.33 -16.51 9.74
N HIS A 157 2.28 -16.63 11.06
CA HIS A 157 2.63 -15.50 11.92
C HIS A 157 4.12 -15.23 11.86
N ALA A 158 4.51 -14.04 11.43
CA ALA A 158 5.90 -13.64 11.33
C ALA A 158 6.30 -12.72 12.49
N TYR A 159 7.58 -12.78 12.84
CA TYR A 159 8.22 -11.90 13.82
C TYR A 159 7.62 -11.92 15.22
N ASP A 160 7.06 -13.07 15.65
CA ASP A 160 6.41 -13.23 16.95
C ASP A 160 5.28 -12.23 17.17
N SER A 161 4.52 -11.95 16.11
CA SER A 161 3.43 -10.98 16.08
C SER A 161 2.24 -11.55 15.32
N ASP A 162 1.12 -10.85 15.36
CA ASP A 162 -0.08 -11.20 14.58
C ASP A 162 -0.02 -10.69 13.12
N PHE A 163 1.15 -10.23 12.66
CA PHE A 163 1.41 -9.99 11.24
C PHE A 163 1.52 -11.32 10.49
N THR A 164 0.80 -11.45 9.38
CA THR A 164 0.76 -12.71 8.63
C THR A 164 1.52 -12.63 7.31
N ILE A 165 2.25 -13.69 6.99
CA ILE A 165 2.78 -13.92 5.65
C ILE A 165 2.03 -15.10 5.08
N ASN A 166 1.33 -14.84 3.98
CA ASN A 166 0.51 -15.82 3.32
C ASN A 166 1.21 -16.31 2.06
N TYR A 167 1.08 -17.59 1.78
CA TYR A 167 1.30 -18.14 0.45
C TYR A 167 -0.03 -18.58 -0.13
N THR A 168 -0.29 -18.21 -1.38
CA THR A 168 -1.46 -18.65 -2.12
C THR A 168 -1.02 -18.98 -3.52
N ALA A 169 -1.15 -20.26 -3.91
CA ALA A 169 -0.84 -20.66 -5.28
C ALA A 169 -1.67 -19.82 -6.29
N PRO A 170 -1.12 -19.41 -7.45
CA PRO A 170 -1.80 -18.52 -8.38
C PRO A 170 -3.23 -18.95 -8.80
N PRO A 171 -3.54 -20.26 -9.01
CA PRO A 171 -4.90 -20.74 -9.29
C PRO A 171 -5.92 -20.45 -8.20
N MET A 172 -5.47 -20.30 -6.96
CA MET A 172 -6.32 -20.11 -5.80
C MET A 172 -6.43 -18.65 -5.39
N VAL A 173 -5.91 -17.72 -6.20
CA VAL A 173 -5.98 -16.30 -5.86
C VAL A 173 -7.38 -15.80 -6.18
N ASP A 174 -8.23 -15.75 -5.17
CA ASP A 174 -9.60 -15.24 -5.30
C ASP A 174 -9.61 -13.72 -5.56
N LYS A 175 -8.54 -13.01 -5.15
CA LYS A 175 -8.43 -11.55 -5.27
C LYS A 175 -7.98 -11.13 -6.66
N TYR A 176 -8.84 -10.40 -7.35
CA TYR A 176 -8.48 -9.70 -8.57
C TYR A 176 -7.89 -8.30 -8.27
N ILE A 177 -6.76 -7.95 -8.89
CA ILE A 177 -6.04 -6.69 -8.67
C ILE A 177 -5.54 -6.06 -9.99
N SER A 178 -6.22 -5.03 -10.48
CA SER A 178 -5.81 -4.36 -11.72
C SER A 178 -5.27 -2.96 -11.47
N ALA A 179 -4.29 -2.52 -12.26
CA ALA A 179 -3.90 -1.12 -12.30
C ALA A 179 -4.96 -0.23 -12.96
N ALA A 180 -6.02 -0.82 -13.51
CA ALA A 180 -7.23 -0.13 -13.97
C ALA A 180 -8.17 0.26 -12.82
N LEU A 181 -7.98 -0.29 -11.62
CA LEU A 181 -8.83 0.04 -10.48
C LEU A 181 -8.81 1.54 -10.17
N PRO A 182 -9.92 2.11 -9.68
CA PRO A 182 -9.93 3.48 -9.21
C PRO A 182 -9.04 3.66 -7.98
N SER A 183 -8.57 4.88 -7.76
CA SER A 183 -7.99 5.28 -6.48
C SER A 183 -9.09 5.42 -5.43
N PHE A 184 -8.96 4.71 -4.31
CA PHE A 184 -9.89 4.83 -3.18
C PHE A 184 -9.91 6.24 -2.57
N TYR A 185 -8.75 6.89 -2.53
CA TYR A 185 -8.64 8.29 -2.11
C TYR A 185 -9.48 9.20 -3.03
N HIS A 186 -9.35 9.05 -4.36
CA HIS A 186 -10.11 9.88 -5.30
C HIS A 186 -11.59 9.52 -5.39
N LEU A 187 -12.00 8.27 -5.07
CA LEU A 187 -13.41 7.92 -4.90
C LEU A 187 -14.03 8.72 -3.75
N TYR A 188 -13.35 8.79 -2.61
CA TYR A 188 -13.82 9.56 -1.46
C TYR A 188 -13.82 11.07 -1.74
N VAL A 189 -12.76 11.59 -2.37
CA VAL A 189 -12.70 13.01 -2.78
C VAL A 189 -13.86 13.37 -3.71
N ALA A 190 -14.25 12.48 -4.64
CA ALA A 190 -15.42 12.72 -5.50
C ALA A 190 -16.72 12.83 -4.70
N VAL A 191 -16.90 12.04 -3.63
CA VAL A 191 -18.09 12.17 -2.75
C VAL A 191 -18.07 13.51 -2.01
N VAL A 192 -16.91 13.93 -1.50
CA VAL A 192 -16.79 15.22 -0.78
C VAL A 192 -17.06 16.40 -1.72
N ASP A 193 -16.44 16.40 -2.91
CA ASP A 193 -16.62 17.43 -3.93
C ASP A 193 -18.07 17.49 -4.43
N ALA A 194 -18.68 16.33 -4.70
CA ALA A 194 -20.09 16.26 -5.07
C ALA A 194 -21.00 16.80 -3.96
N LEU A 195 -20.74 16.46 -2.69
CA LEU A 195 -21.53 16.96 -1.58
C LEU A 195 -21.44 18.49 -1.46
N GLN A 196 -20.23 19.05 -1.57
CA GLN A 196 -20.03 20.51 -1.58
C GLN A 196 -20.83 21.18 -2.69
N HIS A 197 -20.81 20.60 -3.90
CA HIS A 197 -21.61 21.08 -5.01
C HIS A 197 -23.12 21.10 -4.71
N VAL A 198 -23.64 20.08 -4.00
CA VAL A 198 -25.07 20.04 -3.63
C VAL A 198 -25.43 21.06 -2.54
N ILE A 199 -24.62 21.21 -1.50
CA ILE A 199 -24.98 22.02 -0.33
C ILE A 199 -24.82 23.53 -0.56
N VAL A 200 -24.00 23.95 -1.53
CA VAL A 200 -23.72 25.37 -1.82
C VAL A 200 -24.83 26.05 -2.64
N GLU A 201 -25.68 25.30 -3.35
CA GLU A 201 -26.51 25.87 -4.43
C GLU A 201 -27.97 26.17 -4.08
N ASP A 202 -28.48 27.25 -4.71
CA ASP A 202 -29.85 27.72 -4.69
C ASP A 202 -30.64 27.27 -5.96
N GLY A 203 -31.43 26.20 -5.82
CA GLY A 203 -32.59 25.88 -6.66
C GLY A 203 -32.39 25.32 -8.08
N GLN A 204 -31.66 25.99 -8.99
CA GLN A 204 -31.82 25.73 -10.44
C GLN A 204 -31.05 24.52 -11.01
N GLN A 205 -29.97 24.05 -10.37
CA GLN A 205 -29.20 22.87 -10.82
C GLN A 205 -29.15 21.73 -9.80
N TRP A 206 -30.01 21.80 -8.76
CA TRP A 206 -29.99 20.85 -7.65
C TRP A 206 -30.08 19.41 -8.13
N ASP A 207 -30.97 19.10 -9.08
CA ASP A 207 -31.12 17.73 -9.61
C ASP A 207 -29.86 17.21 -10.29
N ILE A 208 -29.15 18.06 -11.04
CA ILE A 208 -27.91 17.69 -11.75
C ILE A 208 -26.78 17.43 -10.74
N LYS A 209 -26.61 18.31 -9.75
CA LYS A 209 -25.55 18.15 -8.73
C LYS A 209 -25.87 17.01 -7.76
N PHE A 210 -27.14 16.83 -7.41
CA PHE A 210 -27.58 15.71 -6.60
C PHE A 210 -27.39 14.39 -7.34
N LYS A 211 -27.62 14.35 -8.66
CA LYS A 211 -27.27 13.21 -9.50
C LYS A 211 -25.77 12.92 -9.47
N TYR A 212 -24.91 13.94 -9.55
CA TYR A 212 -23.46 13.76 -9.38
C TYR A 212 -23.09 13.12 -8.03
N LEU A 213 -23.73 13.57 -6.93
CA LEU A 213 -23.54 12.98 -5.61
C LEU A 213 -24.02 11.52 -5.54
N GLN A 214 -25.18 11.20 -6.12
CA GLN A 214 -25.68 9.83 -6.20
C GLN A 214 -24.71 8.92 -6.95
N ASP A 215 -24.17 9.39 -8.07
CA ASP A 215 -23.25 8.64 -8.91
C ASP A 215 -21.87 8.46 -8.23
N ALA A 216 -21.35 9.50 -7.58
CA ALA A 216 -20.14 9.41 -6.75
C ALA A 216 -20.33 8.41 -5.60
N CYS A 217 -21.49 8.44 -4.94
CA CYS A 217 -21.85 7.46 -3.91
C CYS A 217 -21.91 6.03 -4.44
N LEU A 218 -22.53 5.82 -5.60
CA LEU A 218 -22.61 4.51 -6.24
C LEU A 218 -21.22 3.95 -6.53
N HIS A 219 -20.32 4.76 -7.12
CA HIS A 219 -18.94 4.36 -7.36
C HIS A 219 -18.23 3.98 -6.06
N PHE A 220 -18.36 4.80 -5.03
CA PHE A 220 -17.75 4.56 -3.74
C PHE A 220 -18.24 3.25 -3.10
N GLU A 221 -19.54 2.97 -3.15
CA GLU A 221 -20.15 1.75 -2.63
C GLU A 221 -19.72 0.50 -3.39
N LEU A 222 -19.70 0.57 -4.73
CA LEU A 222 -19.33 -0.57 -5.58
C LEU A 222 -17.90 -1.02 -5.31
N PHE A 223 -16.95 -0.09 -5.30
CA PHE A 223 -15.53 -0.43 -5.16
C PHE A 223 -15.09 -0.66 -3.71
N ASN A 224 -15.85 -0.20 -2.71
CA ASN A 224 -15.61 -0.59 -1.31
C ASN A 224 -16.33 -1.87 -0.91
N GLY A 225 -17.29 -2.35 -1.70
CA GLY A 225 -18.00 -3.60 -1.45
C GLY A 225 -19.04 -3.50 -0.35
N SER A 226 -19.63 -2.32 -0.18
CA SER A 226 -20.58 -2.00 0.89
C SER A 226 -21.85 -1.39 0.34
N THR A 227 -22.99 -1.61 0.98
CA THR A 227 -24.25 -0.95 0.61
C THR A 227 -24.75 -0.06 1.72
N ASN A 228 -25.30 1.10 1.36
CA ASN A 228 -25.74 2.15 2.29
C ASN A 228 -24.59 2.79 3.09
N ALA A 229 -23.33 2.48 2.74
CA ALA A 229 -22.17 3.11 3.36
C ALA A 229 -22.07 4.59 3.00
N CYS A 230 -22.52 5.00 1.81
CA CYS A 230 -22.33 6.39 1.38
C CYS A 230 -23.23 7.37 2.14
N ILE A 231 -24.43 6.97 2.56
CA ILE A 231 -25.30 7.83 3.38
C ILE A 231 -24.60 8.17 4.70
N ASN A 232 -24.00 7.17 5.35
CA ASN A 232 -23.24 7.35 6.57
C ASN A 232 -21.98 8.20 6.33
N VAL A 233 -21.31 8.00 5.20
CA VAL A 233 -20.17 8.84 4.79
C VAL A 233 -20.56 10.30 4.62
N VAL A 234 -21.65 10.59 3.93
CA VAL A 234 -22.14 11.95 3.72
C VAL A 234 -22.54 12.58 5.04
N TYR A 235 -23.26 11.84 5.89
CA TYR A 235 -23.59 12.29 7.24
C TYR A 235 -22.33 12.59 8.07
N ASP A 236 -21.33 11.71 8.02
CA ASP A 236 -20.04 11.90 8.69
C ASP A 236 -19.30 13.17 8.20
N ILE A 237 -19.30 13.44 6.90
CA ILE A 237 -18.70 14.67 6.34
C ILE A 237 -19.46 15.90 6.84
N LEU A 238 -20.79 15.86 6.88
CA LEU A 238 -21.62 16.97 7.38
C LEU A 238 -21.38 17.23 8.87
N MET A 239 -21.26 16.18 9.68
CA MET A 239 -20.92 16.31 11.11
C MET A 239 -19.53 16.92 11.32
N ASP A 240 -18.57 16.54 10.48
CA ASP A 240 -17.22 17.12 10.48
C ASP A 240 -17.22 18.60 10.07
N TYR A 241 -17.99 18.97 9.05
CA TYR A 241 -18.18 20.36 8.64
C TYR A 241 -18.91 21.17 9.71
N ASN A 242 -19.90 20.61 10.39
CA ASN A 242 -20.58 21.27 11.49
C ASN A 242 -19.62 21.52 12.66
N ALA A 243 -18.76 20.55 12.99
CA ALA A 243 -17.73 20.72 14.03
C ALA A 243 -16.69 21.81 13.70
N LEU A 244 -16.47 22.10 12.41
CA LEU A 244 -15.62 23.19 11.94
C LEU A 244 -16.37 24.52 11.76
N GLY A 245 -17.70 24.53 11.89
CA GLY A 245 -18.54 25.69 11.62
C GLY A 245 -18.73 26.01 10.14
N TYR A 246 -18.46 25.06 9.24
CA TYR A 246 -18.61 25.24 7.78
C TYR A 246 -20.07 25.09 7.33
N VAL A 247 -20.85 24.30 8.08
CA VAL A 247 -22.29 24.12 7.88
C VAL A 247 -22.98 24.20 9.23
N VAL A 248 -24.27 24.55 9.23
CA VAL A 248 -25.15 24.42 10.39
C VAL A 248 -26.16 23.34 10.10
N LEU A 249 -26.31 22.38 11.01
CA LEU A 249 -27.26 21.29 10.90
C LEU A 249 -28.53 21.55 11.73
N VAL A 250 -29.65 20.92 11.34
CA VAL A 250 -30.93 21.00 12.08
C VAL A 250 -30.76 20.53 13.54
N GLU A 251 -31.25 21.33 14.50
CA GLU A 251 -31.21 21.00 15.94
C GLU A 251 -32.01 19.72 16.26
N GLY A 252 -31.50 18.89 17.16
CA GLY A 252 -32.17 17.67 17.64
C GLY A 252 -32.05 16.44 16.72
N TYR A 253 -31.40 16.54 15.55
CA TYR A 253 -31.18 15.38 14.65
C TYR A 253 -29.99 14.49 15.06
N GLN A 254 -29.30 14.81 16.15
CA GLN A 254 -28.05 14.15 16.52
C GLN A 254 -28.19 12.63 16.83
N ASP A 255 -29.41 12.17 17.15
CA ASP A 255 -29.66 10.81 17.63
C ASP A 255 -30.17 9.81 16.56
N ALA A 256 -30.51 10.26 15.34
CA ALA A 256 -31.04 9.39 14.29
C ALA A 256 -30.28 9.55 12.96
N GLN A 257 -29.58 8.50 12.53
CA GLN A 257 -28.91 8.53 11.22
C GLN A 257 -29.93 8.66 10.07
N PRO A 258 -29.60 9.45 9.03
CA PRO A 258 -30.49 9.65 7.89
C PRO A 258 -30.71 8.34 7.12
N ARG A 259 -31.96 8.07 6.73
CA ARG A 259 -32.33 6.85 5.98
C ARG A 259 -32.10 6.96 4.47
N THR A 260 -31.98 8.18 3.96
CA THR A 260 -31.77 8.43 2.52
C THR A 260 -30.71 9.51 2.34
N LEU A 261 -30.04 9.48 1.18
CA LEU A 261 -29.06 10.50 0.81
C LEU A 261 -29.67 11.90 0.75
N LYS A 262 -30.91 12.01 0.25
CA LYS A 262 -31.66 13.28 0.21
C LYS A 262 -31.91 13.82 1.62
N ALA A 263 -32.35 12.95 2.54
CA ALA A 263 -32.55 13.32 3.94
C ALA A 263 -31.24 13.78 4.61
N ALA A 264 -30.11 13.14 4.31
CA ALA A 264 -28.81 13.55 4.85
C ALA A 264 -28.42 14.97 4.42
N VAL A 265 -28.57 15.29 3.14
CA VAL A 265 -28.29 16.64 2.60
C VAL A 265 -29.25 17.68 3.19
N GLN A 266 -30.53 17.33 3.35
CA GLN A 266 -31.55 18.22 3.90
C GLN A 266 -31.36 18.57 5.39
N LEU A 267 -30.37 17.97 6.06
CA LEU A 267 -29.98 18.38 7.41
C LEU A 267 -29.26 19.73 7.43
N VAL A 268 -28.72 20.18 6.30
CA VAL A 268 -28.00 21.45 6.20
C VAL A 268 -28.99 22.60 6.20
N VAL A 269 -28.92 23.45 7.22
CA VAL A 269 -29.72 24.68 7.37
C VAL A 269 -29.04 25.85 6.67
N SER A 270 -27.73 25.99 6.86
CA SER A 270 -26.93 27.04 6.23
C SER A 270 -25.50 26.57 5.98
N VAL A 271 -24.84 27.17 4.99
CA VAL A 271 -23.46 26.89 4.59
C VAL A 271 -22.65 28.18 4.62
N ASP A 272 -21.46 28.14 5.23
CA ASP A 272 -20.47 29.19 5.08
C ASP A 272 -19.60 28.89 3.85
N ASN A 273 -20.03 29.44 2.70
CA ASN A 273 -19.37 29.22 1.42
C ASN A 273 -17.91 29.69 1.40
N ALA A 274 -17.53 30.67 2.25
CA ALA A 274 -16.15 31.14 2.32
C ALA A 274 -15.21 30.12 2.98
N MET A 275 -15.76 29.17 3.74
CA MET A 275 -15.00 28.16 4.47
C MET A 275 -14.87 26.83 3.73
N LEU A 276 -15.77 26.55 2.78
CA LEU A 276 -15.70 25.33 1.98
C LEU A 276 -14.53 25.37 0.99
N ARG A 277 -13.73 24.31 0.99
CA ARG A 277 -12.60 24.14 0.08
C ARG A 277 -12.96 23.16 -1.02
N HIS A 278 -12.78 23.55 -2.27
CA HIS A 278 -12.72 22.57 -3.36
C HIS A 278 -11.52 21.63 -3.12
N ILE A 279 -11.82 20.36 -2.83
CA ILE A 279 -10.83 19.32 -2.65
C ILE A 279 -10.59 18.67 -4.02
N GLY A 280 -9.31 18.44 -4.35
CA GLY A 280 -8.93 17.80 -5.61
C GLY A 280 -7.56 18.23 -6.08
N SER A 281 -7.05 17.54 -7.10
CA SER A 281 -5.76 17.86 -7.71
C SER A 281 -5.81 17.62 -9.21
N LEU A 282 -5.14 18.48 -9.98
CA LEU A 282 -4.94 18.31 -11.43
C LEU A 282 -3.84 17.29 -11.75
N ARG A 283 -2.95 17.01 -10.78
CA ARG A 283 -1.81 16.09 -10.92
C ARG A 283 -1.78 15.11 -9.77
N SER A 284 -1.44 13.86 -10.06
CA SER A 284 -1.30 12.84 -9.02
C SER A 284 -0.19 13.24 -8.07
N ASP A 285 -0.36 12.93 -6.80
CA ASP A 285 0.64 13.24 -5.79
C ASP A 285 1.90 12.38 -5.96
N LEU A 286 1.74 11.12 -6.35
CA LEU A 286 2.81 10.14 -6.55
C LEU A 286 2.77 9.55 -7.96
N GLY A 287 3.90 9.60 -8.67
CA GLY A 287 4.15 8.77 -9.84
C GLY A 287 5.19 7.69 -9.54
N VAL A 288 5.18 6.61 -10.31
CA VAL A 288 6.15 5.50 -10.19
C VAL A 288 7.02 5.46 -11.43
N SER A 289 8.34 5.39 -11.24
CA SER A 289 9.30 5.24 -12.32
C SER A 289 10.18 4.01 -12.11
N TYR A 290 10.30 3.20 -13.15
CA TYR A 290 11.08 1.96 -13.15
C TYR A 290 12.41 2.17 -13.87
N SER A 291 13.51 1.83 -13.21
CA SER A 291 14.85 1.93 -13.83
C SER A 291 15.07 0.88 -14.91
N GLY A 292 16.18 1.03 -15.64
CA GLY A 292 16.72 -0.03 -16.46
C GLY A 292 17.19 -1.22 -15.62
N GLY A 293 17.00 -2.44 -16.15
CA GLY A 293 17.25 -3.66 -15.38
C GLY A 293 17.45 -4.95 -16.17
N GLY A 294 17.25 -4.95 -17.49
CA GLY A 294 17.35 -6.15 -18.32
C GLY A 294 16.49 -7.31 -17.78
N PHE A 295 17.10 -8.48 -17.64
CA PHE A 295 16.42 -9.68 -17.13
C PHE A 295 16.08 -9.66 -15.63
N LEU A 296 16.14 -8.51 -14.95
CA LEU A 296 15.48 -8.34 -13.65
C LEU A 296 13.95 -8.14 -13.78
N LEU A 297 13.39 -8.23 -14.99
CA LEU A 297 11.96 -8.03 -15.28
C LEU A 297 10.99 -8.71 -14.29
N PRO A 298 11.14 -9.99 -13.87
CA PRO A 298 10.23 -10.61 -12.90
C PRO A 298 10.16 -9.83 -11.58
N PHE A 299 11.29 -9.29 -11.14
CA PHE A 299 11.42 -8.51 -9.90
C PHE A 299 10.72 -7.13 -10.03
N PHE A 300 10.76 -6.50 -11.20
CA PHE A 300 9.98 -5.29 -11.48
C PHE A 300 8.48 -5.55 -11.46
N ILE A 301 8.05 -6.63 -12.11
CA ILE A 301 6.64 -7.02 -12.17
C ILE A 301 6.14 -7.35 -10.76
N GLY A 302 6.90 -8.11 -9.97
CA GLY A 302 6.54 -8.40 -8.58
C GLY A 302 6.39 -7.14 -7.72
N PHE A 303 7.25 -6.15 -7.89
CA PHE A 303 7.08 -4.86 -7.23
C PHE A 303 5.80 -4.13 -7.69
N ALA A 304 5.55 -4.06 -9.00
CA ALA A 304 4.36 -3.43 -9.56
C ALA A 304 3.06 -4.13 -9.11
N ASP A 305 3.09 -5.46 -9.03
CA ASP A 305 2.01 -6.31 -8.56
C ASP A 305 1.65 -6.00 -7.10
N TYR A 306 2.65 -5.91 -6.22
CA TYR A 306 2.42 -5.52 -4.83
C TYR A 306 1.85 -4.09 -4.71
N MET A 307 2.42 -3.13 -5.44
CA MET A 307 1.95 -1.74 -5.42
C MET A 307 0.51 -1.61 -5.96
N THR A 308 0.13 -2.46 -6.89
CA THR A 308 -1.25 -2.54 -7.41
C THR A 308 -2.19 -3.15 -6.38
N GLU A 309 -1.77 -4.22 -5.70
CA GLU A 309 -2.54 -4.88 -4.64
C GLU A 309 -2.91 -3.92 -3.50
N VAL A 310 -1.98 -3.04 -3.11
CA VAL A 310 -2.23 -2.01 -2.09
C VAL A 310 -2.83 -0.71 -2.67
N ASN A 311 -3.22 -0.67 -3.95
CA ASN A 311 -3.84 0.47 -4.66
C ASN A 311 -2.96 1.73 -4.79
N ILE A 312 -1.63 1.60 -4.63
CA ILE A 312 -0.68 2.69 -4.91
C ILE A 312 -0.52 2.88 -6.42
N ILE A 313 -0.48 1.77 -7.16
CA ILE A 313 -0.66 1.77 -8.61
C ILE A 313 -2.13 1.49 -8.89
N ASN A 314 -2.82 2.48 -9.44
CA ASN A 314 -4.22 2.46 -9.83
C ASN A 314 -4.37 3.35 -11.07
N THR A 315 -5.58 3.53 -11.62
CA THR A 315 -5.77 4.22 -12.91
C THR A 315 -5.24 5.67 -12.95
N THR A 316 -5.12 6.31 -11.78
CA THR A 316 -4.66 7.70 -11.62
C THR A 316 -3.15 7.83 -11.45
N THR A 317 -2.43 6.73 -11.18
CA THR A 317 -0.99 6.73 -10.91
C THR A 317 -0.20 6.84 -12.22
N PRO A 318 0.59 7.91 -12.42
CA PRO A 318 1.47 8.04 -13.57
C PRO A 318 2.61 7.03 -13.48
N LEU A 319 2.94 6.41 -14.60
CA LEU A 319 3.99 5.40 -14.71
C LEU A 319 5.07 5.88 -15.67
N ALA A 320 6.33 5.59 -15.39
CA ALA A 320 7.44 5.83 -16.30
C ALA A 320 8.43 4.66 -16.27
N GLY A 321 9.15 4.41 -17.35
CA GLY A 321 10.13 3.34 -17.32
C GLY A 321 11.16 3.38 -18.43
N SER A 322 12.33 2.80 -18.14
CA SER A 322 13.44 2.57 -19.08
C SER A 322 13.78 1.09 -19.17
N SER A 323 14.14 0.59 -20.34
CA SER A 323 14.51 -0.83 -20.55
C SER A 323 13.43 -1.78 -20.01
N ALA A 324 13.80 -2.80 -19.23
CA ALA A 324 12.84 -3.65 -18.49
C ALA A 324 11.79 -2.88 -17.67
N GLY A 325 12.14 -1.71 -17.14
CA GLY A 325 11.19 -0.83 -16.46
C GLY A 325 10.12 -0.26 -17.40
N SER A 326 10.44 -0.06 -18.68
CA SER A 326 9.46 0.38 -19.69
C SER A 326 8.49 -0.74 -20.07
N ILE A 327 8.97 -1.98 -20.17
CA ILE A 327 8.12 -3.18 -20.30
C ILE A 327 7.17 -3.24 -19.11
N THR A 328 7.66 -3.03 -17.89
CA THR A 328 6.84 -3.05 -16.66
C THR A 328 5.79 -1.94 -16.63
N ALA A 329 6.17 -0.71 -16.99
CA ALA A 329 5.26 0.43 -17.03
C ALA A 329 4.14 0.22 -18.04
N ALA A 330 4.47 -0.26 -19.23
CA ALA A 330 3.51 -0.59 -20.26
C ALA A 330 2.64 -1.78 -19.84
N SER A 331 3.24 -2.91 -19.44
CA SER A 331 2.52 -4.15 -19.10
C SER A 331 1.50 -3.96 -17.97
N SER A 332 1.74 -3.02 -17.06
CA SER A 332 0.78 -2.63 -16.01
C SER A 332 -0.54 -2.09 -16.59
N VAL A 333 -0.56 -1.60 -17.84
CA VAL A 333 -1.76 -1.13 -18.56
C VAL A 333 -2.24 -2.14 -19.59
N MET A 334 -1.32 -2.90 -20.18
CA MET A 334 -1.60 -3.80 -21.30
C MET A 334 -2.36 -5.07 -20.92
N TYR A 335 -2.18 -5.57 -19.69
CA TYR A 335 -2.45 -6.98 -19.40
C TYR A 335 -3.52 -7.16 -18.32
N THR A 336 -4.27 -8.27 -18.41
CA THR A 336 -5.19 -8.69 -17.34
C THR A 336 -4.39 -9.07 -16.09
N SER A 337 -4.98 -8.96 -14.90
CA SER A 337 -4.30 -9.06 -13.60
C SER A 337 -3.80 -10.47 -13.24
N ASN A 338 -3.70 -11.35 -14.22
CA ASN A 338 -3.34 -12.74 -14.05
C ASN A 338 -1.82 -12.90 -13.91
N ARG A 339 -1.36 -12.90 -12.66
CA ARG A 339 0.05 -13.09 -12.26
C ARG A 339 0.70 -14.28 -12.92
N TYR A 340 -0.02 -15.39 -13.05
CA TYR A 340 0.51 -16.61 -13.64
C TYR A 340 0.78 -16.46 -15.14
N LYS A 341 -0.19 -15.90 -15.90
CA LYS A 341 0.00 -15.59 -17.33
C LYS A 341 1.22 -14.67 -17.54
N ILE A 342 1.38 -13.65 -16.69
CA ILE A 342 2.52 -12.72 -16.78
C ILE A 342 3.84 -13.45 -16.54
N VAL A 343 3.94 -14.27 -15.49
CA VAL A 343 5.17 -15.02 -15.21
C VAL A 343 5.47 -16.03 -16.31
N LEU A 344 4.48 -16.72 -16.87
CA LEU A 344 4.67 -17.63 -18.01
C LEU A 344 5.25 -16.93 -19.25
N LEU A 345 4.76 -15.74 -19.57
CA LEU A 345 5.29 -14.95 -20.68
C LEU A 345 6.75 -14.57 -20.46
N ILE A 346 7.09 -14.20 -19.23
CA ILE A 346 8.46 -13.89 -18.84
C ILE A 346 9.34 -15.15 -18.91
N GLU A 347 8.87 -16.28 -18.38
CA GLU A 347 9.56 -17.57 -18.46
C GLU A 347 9.88 -17.96 -19.90
N ARG A 348 8.93 -17.76 -20.84
CA ARG A 348 9.14 -17.99 -22.28
C ARG A 348 10.17 -17.06 -22.89
N LEU A 349 10.12 -15.76 -22.58
CA LEU A 349 11.12 -14.79 -23.06
C LEU A 349 12.54 -15.19 -22.62
N PHE A 350 12.67 -15.66 -21.38
CA PHE A 350 13.94 -16.13 -20.85
C PHE A 350 14.37 -17.46 -21.49
N ASP A 351 13.43 -18.35 -21.78
CA ASP A 351 13.72 -19.61 -22.46
C ASP A 351 14.23 -19.40 -23.89
N MET A 352 13.60 -18.48 -24.63
CA MET A 352 14.07 -18.06 -25.96
C MET A 352 15.49 -17.47 -25.87
N ALA A 353 15.72 -16.54 -24.93
CA ALA A 353 17.03 -15.93 -24.74
C ALA A 353 18.14 -16.95 -24.36
N ARG A 354 17.77 -18.05 -23.67
CA ARG A 354 18.70 -19.16 -23.37
C ARG A 354 19.02 -20.01 -24.61
N LYS A 355 18.02 -20.34 -25.42
CA LYS A 355 18.16 -21.23 -26.59
C LYS A 355 18.85 -20.56 -27.77
N GLU A 356 18.48 -19.32 -28.07
CA GLU A 356 18.93 -18.59 -29.26
C GLU A 356 20.14 -17.69 -28.98
N GLY A 357 20.51 -17.53 -27.70
CA GLY A 357 21.41 -16.48 -27.25
C GLY A 357 20.70 -15.13 -27.13
N TYR A 358 21.37 -14.16 -26.51
CA TYR A 358 20.81 -12.84 -26.16
C TYR A 358 21.41 -11.68 -26.96
N VAL A 359 22.51 -11.92 -27.68
CA VAL A 359 23.18 -10.87 -28.46
C VAL A 359 22.47 -10.75 -29.81
N ALA A 360 21.90 -9.58 -30.08
CA ALA A 360 21.22 -9.23 -31.34
C ALA A 360 19.94 -10.02 -31.68
N THR A 361 19.48 -10.94 -30.83
CA THR A 361 18.23 -11.71 -30.98
C THR A 361 17.03 -11.06 -30.29
N LEU A 362 17.27 -10.21 -29.28
CA LEU A 362 16.22 -9.56 -28.49
C LEU A 362 15.36 -8.59 -29.31
N ASP A 363 15.91 -8.07 -30.41
CA ASP A 363 15.20 -7.17 -31.33
C ASP A 363 14.00 -7.81 -32.03
N GLN A 364 14.00 -9.14 -32.15
CA GLN A 364 12.86 -9.91 -32.66
C GLN A 364 12.01 -10.43 -31.48
N ASN A 365 12.66 -11.02 -30.47
CA ASN A 365 11.97 -11.74 -29.41
C ASN A 365 11.16 -10.84 -28.47
N VAL A 366 11.64 -9.63 -28.15
CA VAL A 366 10.92 -8.71 -27.27
C VAL A 366 9.67 -8.12 -27.95
N PRO A 367 9.73 -7.57 -29.17
CA PRO A 367 8.54 -7.15 -29.89
C PRO A 367 7.52 -8.29 -30.08
N ASP A 368 7.96 -9.51 -30.39
CA ASP A 368 7.06 -10.64 -30.54
C ASP A 368 6.40 -11.06 -29.23
N ALA A 369 7.13 -11.03 -28.11
CA ALA A 369 6.56 -11.23 -26.78
C ALA A 369 5.54 -10.13 -26.44
N LEU A 370 5.85 -8.86 -26.74
CA LEU A 370 4.95 -7.73 -26.52
C LEU A 370 3.70 -7.82 -27.37
N ARG A 371 3.78 -8.23 -28.64
CA ARG A 371 2.61 -8.46 -29.49
C ARG A 371 1.70 -9.56 -28.98
N ARG A 372 2.26 -10.60 -28.36
CA ARG A 372 1.48 -11.65 -27.67
C ARG A 372 0.85 -11.16 -26.37
N MET A 373 1.35 -10.06 -25.81
CA MET A 373 0.81 -9.42 -24.61
C MET A 373 -0.19 -8.32 -24.93
N ALA A 374 -0.05 -7.66 -26.07
CA ALA A 374 -0.85 -6.52 -26.47
C ALA A 374 -2.19 -6.96 -27.05
N VAL A 375 -3.24 -6.31 -26.60
CA VAL A 375 -4.55 -6.30 -27.27
C VAL A 375 -4.55 -5.15 -28.29
N PRO A 376 -5.17 -5.32 -29.47
CA PRO A 376 -5.34 -4.20 -30.40
C PRO A 376 -5.95 -2.95 -29.76
N GLY A 377 -5.42 -1.77 -30.09
CA GLY A 377 -5.85 -0.48 -29.52
C GLY A 377 -5.18 -0.13 -28.18
N ILE A 378 -4.03 -0.72 -27.89
CA ILE A 378 -3.26 -0.48 -26.66
C ILE A 378 -2.77 0.95 -26.54
N TYR A 379 -2.45 1.57 -27.67
CA TYR A 379 -2.03 2.97 -27.72
C TYR A 379 -3.14 3.90 -27.20
N GLU A 380 -4.41 3.63 -27.54
CA GLU A 380 -5.56 4.40 -27.05
C GLU A 380 -5.70 4.28 -25.54
N ALA A 381 -5.61 3.06 -25.01
CA ALA A 381 -5.72 2.81 -23.58
C ALA A 381 -4.61 3.49 -22.79
N ILE A 382 -3.38 3.49 -23.31
CA ILE A 382 -2.26 4.21 -22.70
C ILE A 382 -2.46 5.72 -22.78
N ASN A 383 -2.88 6.24 -23.93
CA ASN A 383 -3.06 7.68 -24.16
C ASN A 383 -4.21 8.28 -23.35
N THR A 384 -5.28 7.51 -23.12
CA THR A 384 -6.51 7.97 -22.43
C THR A 384 -6.49 7.73 -20.92
N ARG A 385 -5.50 6.98 -20.42
CA ARG A 385 -5.34 6.72 -18.99
C ARG A 385 -5.13 8.01 -18.20
N ILE A 386 -5.77 8.12 -17.04
CA ILE A 386 -5.70 9.31 -16.17
C ILE A 386 -4.25 9.58 -15.70
N GLY A 387 -3.57 8.54 -15.21
CA GLY A 387 -2.15 8.57 -14.91
C GLY A 387 -1.33 8.20 -16.15
N PRO A 388 -0.66 9.15 -16.83
CA PRO A 388 0.01 8.87 -18.10
C PRO A 388 1.13 7.85 -17.94
N VAL A 389 1.37 7.06 -19.00
CA VAL A 389 2.51 6.14 -19.09
C VAL A 389 3.59 6.76 -19.97
N GLN A 390 4.81 6.78 -19.48
CA GLN A 390 5.96 7.34 -20.17
C GLN A 390 7.02 6.26 -20.44
N ILE A 391 7.37 6.09 -21.71
CA ILE A 391 8.45 5.22 -22.17
C ILE A 391 9.67 6.09 -22.44
N ASN A 392 10.75 5.78 -21.74
CA ASN A 392 11.98 6.54 -21.80
C ASN A 392 12.95 5.93 -22.83
N THR A 393 13.48 6.73 -23.73
CA THR A 393 14.51 6.32 -24.70
C THR A 393 15.58 7.41 -24.78
N ALA A 394 16.69 7.14 -25.47
CA ALA A 394 17.71 8.16 -25.72
C ALA A 394 18.09 8.18 -27.20
N ALA A 395 18.09 9.36 -27.80
CA ALA A 395 18.57 9.57 -29.16
C ALA A 395 20.00 10.10 -29.13
N LYS A 396 20.85 9.65 -30.06
CA LYS A 396 22.24 10.13 -30.15
C LYS A 396 22.36 11.32 -31.11
N TYR A 397 22.85 12.44 -30.60
CA TYR A 397 23.19 13.62 -31.38
C TYR A 397 24.68 13.91 -31.23
N GLY A 398 25.45 13.65 -32.29
CA GLY A 398 26.91 13.72 -32.24
C GLY A 398 27.49 12.73 -31.22
N ARG A 399 28.14 13.26 -30.18
CA ARG A 399 28.73 12.47 -29.07
C ARG A 399 27.82 12.37 -27.84
N SER A 400 26.68 13.08 -27.83
CA SER A 400 25.80 13.18 -26.66
C SER A 400 24.57 12.29 -26.80
N MET A 401 24.16 11.69 -25.68
CA MET A 401 22.85 11.04 -25.56
C MET A 401 21.83 12.08 -25.09
N CYS A 402 20.75 12.24 -25.86
CA CYS A 402 19.66 13.16 -25.57
C CYS A 402 18.43 12.36 -25.12
N PRO A 403 17.89 12.63 -23.92
CA PRO A 403 16.66 12.01 -23.46
C PRO A 403 15.48 12.20 -24.40
N ARG A 404 14.64 11.17 -24.48
CA ARG A 404 13.35 11.17 -25.16
C ARG A 404 12.33 10.49 -24.25
N PHE A 405 11.19 11.13 -24.08
CA PHE A 405 10.13 10.68 -23.20
C PHE A 405 8.84 10.58 -24.02
N VAL A 406 8.51 9.36 -24.45
CA VAL A 406 7.30 9.11 -25.23
C VAL A 406 6.16 8.81 -24.27
N SER A 407 5.16 9.69 -24.23
CA SER A 407 3.99 9.57 -23.35
C SER A 407 2.66 9.65 -24.10
N HIS A 408 2.74 9.79 -25.42
CA HIS A 408 1.60 9.77 -26.33
C HIS A 408 2.01 8.96 -27.56
N PHE A 409 1.17 8.04 -28.01
CA PHE A 409 1.46 7.05 -29.05
C PHE A 409 0.49 7.17 -30.22
N ASN A 410 0.95 6.92 -31.45
CA ASN A 410 0.12 7.07 -32.64
C ASN A 410 -0.67 5.80 -32.97
N ASP A 411 -0.09 4.63 -32.69
CA ASP A 411 -0.65 3.29 -32.94
C ASP A 411 0.04 2.26 -32.04
N ASP A 412 -0.42 0.99 -32.10
CA ASP A 412 0.13 -0.10 -31.28
C ASP A 412 1.59 -0.40 -31.60
N ASP A 413 2.00 -0.29 -32.87
CA ASP A 413 3.38 -0.51 -33.28
C ASP A 413 4.30 0.60 -32.76
N ASP A 414 3.85 1.84 -32.64
CA ASP A 414 4.59 2.95 -32.04
C ASP A 414 4.81 2.72 -30.54
N VAL A 415 3.85 2.11 -29.82
CA VAL A 415 4.05 1.65 -28.43
C VAL A 415 5.15 0.58 -28.38
N ILE A 416 5.03 -0.46 -29.20
CA ILE A 416 6.00 -1.56 -29.24
C ILE A 416 7.38 -1.05 -29.64
N ASN A 417 7.47 -0.17 -30.64
CA ASN A 417 8.71 0.43 -31.11
C ASN A 417 9.35 1.35 -30.07
N ALA A 418 8.55 2.09 -29.29
CA ALA A 418 9.07 2.87 -28.18
C ALA A 418 9.67 1.98 -27.09
N ILE A 419 9.02 0.86 -26.75
CA ILE A 419 9.56 -0.13 -25.78
C ILE A 419 10.81 -0.80 -26.34
N ARG A 420 10.80 -1.22 -27.60
CA ARG A 420 11.96 -1.77 -28.32
C ARG A 420 13.15 -0.81 -28.26
N ALA A 421 12.93 0.47 -28.55
CA ALA A 421 13.95 1.51 -28.43
C ALA A 421 14.44 1.70 -26.99
N SER A 422 13.51 1.70 -26.04
CA SER A 422 13.82 1.79 -24.60
C SER A 422 14.65 0.63 -24.08
N CYS A 423 14.56 -0.55 -24.70
CA CYS A 423 15.34 -1.74 -24.36
C CYS A 423 16.66 -1.88 -25.14
N ASN A 424 16.95 -0.98 -26.08
CA ASN A 424 18.05 -1.14 -27.03
C ASN A 424 19.43 -0.84 -26.42
N VAL A 425 19.95 -1.75 -25.58
CA VAL A 425 21.30 -1.67 -25.02
C VAL A 425 22.32 -1.98 -26.14
N PRO A 426 23.21 -1.04 -26.53
CA PRO A 426 24.17 -1.25 -27.62
C PRO A 426 25.07 -2.46 -27.38
N GLY A 427 25.21 -3.33 -28.38
CA GLY A 427 26.05 -4.52 -28.31
C GLY A 427 25.43 -5.69 -27.54
N PHE A 428 24.21 -5.52 -27.01
CA PHE A 428 23.45 -6.57 -26.34
C PHE A 428 22.11 -6.80 -27.07
N TYR A 429 21.24 -5.79 -27.09
CA TYR A 429 19.92 -5.88 -27.69
C TYR A 429 19.99 -5.88 -29.22
N THR A 430 20.69 -4.88 -29.80
CA THR A 430 21.16 -4.89 -31.19
C THR A 430 22.60 -4.40 -31.24
N ILE A 431 23.25 -4.54 -32.41
CA ILE A 431 24.60 -3.98 -32.65
C ILE A 431 24.56 -2.44 -32.76
N GLY A 432 23.42 -1.85 -33.11
CA GLY A 432 23.29 -0.43 -33.46
C GLY A 432 22.13 0.31 -32.77
N PRO A 433 21.74 1.49 -33.25
CA PRO A 433 20.50 2.13 -32.82
C PRO A 433 19.28 1.50 -33.51
N VAL A 434 18.12 1.64 -32.89
CA VAL A 434 16.82 1.32 -33.52
C VAL A 434 16.08 2.60 -33.88
N GLY A 435 15.32 2.57 -34.97
CA GLY A 435 14.54 3.71 -35.42
C GLY A 435 13.29 3.91 -34.56
N LEU A 436 13.07 5.14 -34.10
CA LEU A 436 11.82 5.56 -33.48
C LEU A 436 11.50 6.97 -33.95
N ARG A 437 10.37 7.16 -34.65
CA ARG A 437 9.90 8.48 -35.14
C ARG A 437 10.97 9.28 -35.89
N GLY A 438 11.74 8.60 -36.74
CA GLY A 438 12.82 9.20 -37.53
C GLY A 438 14.14 9.43 -36.77
N GLU A 439 14.20 9.14 -35.48
CA GLU A 439 15.41 9.27 -34.66
C GLU A 439 16.12 7.91 -34.49
N ARG A 440 17.44 7.97 -34.29
CA ARG A 440 18.28 6.80 -33.97
C ARG A 440 18.39 6.64 -32.45
N CYS A 441 17.61 5.72 -31.91
CA CYS A 441 17.39 5.56 -30.48
C CYS A 441 18.12 4.37 -29.85
N TYR A 442 18.40 4.54 -28.56
CA TYR A 442 19.09 3.64 -27.66
C TYR A 442 18.31 3.51 -26.35
N ASP A 443 18.73 2.56 -25.52
CA ASP A 443 18.09 2.21 -24.25
C ASP A 443 17.79 3.43 -23.36
N GLY A 444 16.65 3.40 -22.69
CA GLY A 444 16.20 4.42 -21.76
C GLY A 444 17.10 4.61 -20.54
N ILE A 445 18.03 3.71 -20.26
CA ILE A 445 19.07 3.90 -19.24
C ILE A 445 19.90 5.16 -19.50
N PHE A 446 20.01 5.58 -20.77
CA PHE A 446 20.71 6.79 -21.20
C PHE A 446 19.81 8.05 -21.21
N SER A 447 18.52 7.92 -20.87
CA SER A 447 17.52 9.00 -20.93
C SER A 447 17.47 9.89 -19.68
N GLY A 448 18.32 9.64 -18.67
CA GLY A 448 18.24 10.35 -17.40
C GLY A 448 19.57 10.39 -16.68
N ASP A 449 19.53 10.92 -15.46
CA ASP A 449 20.66 10.84 -14.55
C ASP A 449 21.05 9.36 -14.36
N PHE A 450 22.28 9.01 -14.75
CA PHE A 450 22.84 7.66 -14.58
C PHE A 450 22.74 7.19 -13.13
N TYR A 451 22.65 8.12 -12.19
CA TYR A 451 22.38 7.82 -10.79
C TYR A 451 21.12 6.98 -10.57
N TYR A 452 20.05 7.30 -11.30
CA TYR A 452 18.77 6.60 -11.23
C TYR A 452 18.61 5.53 -12.30
N ILE A 453 19.68 5.23 -13.06
CA ILE A 453 19.71 4.13 -14.04
C ILE A 453 18.52 4.25 -15.02
N GLY A 454 18.24 5.46 -15.50
CA GLY A 454 17.11 5.75 -16.39
C GLY A 454 15.74 5.92 -15.72
N ALA A 455 15.58 5.74 -14.41
CA ALA A 455 14.32 6.04 -13.71
C ALA A 455 14.06 7.57 -13.67
N SER A 456 13.41 8.08 -14.72
CA SER A 456 13.08 9.48 -14.92
C SER A 456 12.00 9.99 -13.96
N LYS A 457 11.67 11.29 -14.04
CA LYS A 457 10.53 11.85 -13.29
C LYS A 457 9.23 11.44 -13.98
N ALA A 458 8.35 10.77 -13.25
CA ALA A 458 6.97 10.50 -13.68
C ALA A 458 6.07 11.74 -13.47
N ALA A 459 4.93 11.82 -14.16
CA ALA A 459 4.05 13.00 -14.17
C ALA A 459 3.31 13.33 -12.83
N GLY A 460 3.75 12.75 -11.71
CA GLY A 460 3.26 13.09 -10.38
C GLY A 460 4.00 14.29 -9.75
N LYS A 461 3.49 14.79 -8.62
CA LYS A 461 4.17 15.84 -7.82
C LYS A 461 5.52 15.34 -7.28
N ARG A 462 5.58 14.06 -6.89
CA ARG A 462 6.82 13.33 -6.60
C ARG A 462 6.90 12.02 -7.40
N THR A 463 8.07 11.38 -7.37
CA THR A 463 8.31 10.13 -8.10
C THR A 463 9.00 9.11 -7.19
N LEU A 464 8.34 7.97 -6.98
CA LEU A 464 8.96 6.75 -6.46
C LEU A 464 9.75 6.07 -7.58
N ARG A 465 11.06 5.93 -7.39
CA ARG A 465 11.95 5.23 -8.32
C ARG A 465 12.22 3.84 -7.83
N PHE A 466 11.78 2.84 -8.58
CA PHE A 466 12.13 1.46 -8.32
C PHE A 466 13.44 1.11 -9.03
N ILE A 467 14.43 0.74 -8.23
CA ILE A 467 15.79 0.47 -8.69
C ILE A 467 16.24 -0.84 -8.03
N PRO A 468 16.14 -1.99 -8.71
CA PRO A 468 16.49 -3.26 -8.08
C PRO A 468 18.00 -3.43 -7.83
N LYS A 469 18.83 -2.66 -8.55
CA LYS A 469 20.29 -2.66 -8.40
C LYS A 469 20.71 -1.74 -7.25
N ALA A 470 21.84 -2.04 -6.62
CA ALA A 470 22.51 -1.06 -5.77
C ALA A 470 22.76 0.23 -6.61
N LEU A 471 22.39 1.39 -6.06
CA LEU A 471 22.48 2.69 -6.75
C LEU A 471 23.85 2.90 -7.39
N GLY A 472 23.89 3.63 -8.52
CA GLY A 472 25.09 3.84 -9.33
C GLY A 472 26.33 4.27 -8.52
N TYR A 473 27.51 3.88 -9.02
CA TYR A 473 28.84 4.06 -8.43
C TYR A 473 28.95 5.30 -7.49
N GLY A 474 29.06 5.04 -6.17
CA GLY A 474 29.58 6.01 -5.20
C GLY A 474 28.59 7.02 -4.59
N ARG A 475 27.27 6.93 -4.80
CA ARG A 475 26.30 7.88 -4.19
C ARG A 475 25.13 7.20 -3.45
N VAL A 476 24.95 7.52 -2.18
CA VAL A 476 23.81 7.05 -1.35
C VAL A 476 22.71 8.12 -1.34
N VAL A 477 21.45 7.77 -1.67
CA VAL A 477 20.30 8.67 -1.42
C VAL A 477 20.08 8.69 0.08
N ARG A 478 20.62 9.70 0.75
CA ARG A 478 20.37 9.95 2.18
C ARG A 478 19.18 10.90 2.36
N LYS A 479 18.13 10.82 1.56
CA LYS A 479 16.96 11.68 1.81
C LYS A 479 16.23 11.17 3.06
N ASN A 480 16.16 12.02 4.08
CA ASN A 480 15.33 11.79 5.27
C ASN A 480 13.88 12.15 4.91
N LEU A 481 12.85 11.53 5.50
CA LEU A 481 11.41 11.75 5.17
C LEU A 481 10.93 11.59 3.70
N GLN A 482 11.80 11.56 2.69
CA GLN A 482 11.44 11.32 1.29
C GLN A 482 11.91 9.93 0.87
N ASN A 483 11.02 8.95 0.90
CA ASN A 483 11.32 7.63 0.34
C ASN A 483 11.04 7.62 -1.17
N ASP A 484 11.79 8.43 -1.92
CA ASP A 484 11.66 8.52 -3.38
C ASP A 484 12.31 7.35 -4.12
N VAL A 485 12.92 6.39 -3.41
CA VAL A 485 13.64 5.26 -4.00
C VAL A 485 13.30 3.96 -3.26
N ALA A 486 12.91 2.94 -4.02
CA ALA A 486 12.79 1.56 -3.57
C ALA A 486 13.92 0.73 -4.18
N ASN A 487 14.83 0.25 -3.34
CA ASN A 487 15.99 -0.56 -3.75
C ASN A 487 16.44 -1.52 -2.64
N SER A 488 17.38 -2.40 -2.96
CA SER A 488 17.89 -3.42 -2.03
C SER A 488 18.51 -2.85 -0.74
N LEU A 489 18.91 -1.57 -0.69
CA LEU A 489 19.43 -0.95 0.55
C LEU A 489 18.38 -0.86 1.65
N LEU A 490 17.07 -0.94 1.33
CA LEU A 490 16.04 -1.00 2.36
C LEU A 490 16.19 -2.21 3.28
N GLN A 491 16.84 -3.29 2.84
CA GLN A 491 17.15 -4.44 3.70
C GLN A 491 18.09 -4.10 4.85
N THR A 492 18.94 -3.07 4.73
CA THR A 492 19.80 -2.67 5.85
C THR A 492 18.98 -2.08 7.01
N LYS A 493 17.70 -1.76 6.77
CA LYS A 493 16.75 -1.26 7.76
C LYS A 493 15.80 -2.34 8.29
N GLU A 494 15.98 -3.61 7.92
CA GLU A 494 15.04 -4.70 8.26
C GLU A 494 14.74 -4.78 9.77
N LYS A 495 15.76 -4.64 10.62
CA LYS A 495 15.60 -4.63 12.08
C LYS A 495 14.62 -3.57 12.58
N TYR A 496 14.56 -2.40 11.94
CA TYR A 496 13.61 -1.33 12.26
C TYR A 496 12.21 -1.65 11.71
N PHE A 497 12.12 -2.28 10.54
CA PHE A 497 10.85 -2.74 9.98
C PHE A 497 10.21 -3.84 10.83
N VAL A 498 11.00 -4.81 11.29
CA VAL A 498 10.56 -5.86 12.21
C VAL A 498 10.09 -5.27 13.53
N HIS A 499 10.83 -4.31 14.09
CA HIS A 499 10.37 -3.58 15.28
C HIS A 499 9.04 -2.84 15.02
N PHE A 500 8.94 -2.12 13.89
CA PHE A 500 7.73 -1.38 13.53
C PHE A 500 6.50 -2.30 13.35
N ILE A 501 6.68 -3.47 12.72
CA ILE A 501 5.63 -4.49 12.62
C ILE A 501 5.18 -4.94 14.02
N ARG A 502 6.11 -5.35 14.88
CA ARG A 502 5.80 -5.77 16.26
C ARG A 502 5.06 -4.68 17.04
N LEU A 503 5.54 -3.44 16.94
CA LEU A 503 4.96 -2.29 17.62
C LEU A 503 3.52 -2.03 17.13
N LYS A 504 3.27 -2.05 15.83
CA LYS A 504 1.94 -1.83 15.26
C LYS A 504 0.99 -3.00 15.50
N SER A 505 1.49 -4.22 15.51
CA SER A 505 0.77 -5.40 15.99
C SER A 505 0.33 -5.24 17.45
N LEU A 506 1.24 -4.77 18.32
CA LEU A 506 0.93 -4.52 19.73
C LEU A 506 -0.13 -3.43 19.88
N PHE A 507 0.02 -2.29 19.21
CA PHE A 507 -0.97 -1.20 19.24
C PHE A 507 -2.34 -1.68 18.78
N ARG A 508 -2.41 -2.48 17.70
CA ARG A 508 -3.66 -3.07 17.24
C ARG A 508 -4.32 -3.92 18.33
N GLN A 509 -3.56 -4.81 18.99
CA GLN A 509 -4.09 -5.66 20.05
C GLN A 509 -4.53 -4.85 21.28
N LEU A 510 -3.78 -3.81 21.67
CA LEU A 510 -4.16 -2.92 22.78
C LEU A 510 -5.39 -2.07 22.45
N LEU A 511 -5.51 -1.55 21.22
CA LEU A 511 -6.71 -0.83 20.77
C LEU A 511 -7.95 -1.74 20.76
N MET A 512 -7.79 -2.98 20.31
CA MET A 512 -8.85 -3.99 20.37
C MET A 512 -9.27 -4.29 21.81
N ARG A 513 -8.29 -4.38 22.71
CA ARG A 513 -8.51 -4.59 24.15
C ARG A 513 -9.24 -3.40 24.78
N ARG A 514 -8.86 -2.16 24.45
CA ARG A 514 -9.57 -0.92 24.83
C ARG A 514 -11.03 -0.94 24.39
N LEU A 515 -11.30 -1.31 23.14
CA LEU A 515 -12.67 -1.42 22.63
C LEU A 515 -13.47 -2.49 23.38
N HIS A 516 -12.83 -3.59 23.75
CA HIS A 516 -13.48 -4.61 24.58
C HIS A 516 -13.90 -4.04 25.94
N TYR A 517 -13.00 -3.34 26.66
CA TYR A 517 -13.33 -2.68 27.93
C TYR A 517 -14.41 -1.60 27.77
N ALA A 518 -14.37 -0.83 26.68
CA ALA A 518 -15.39 0.16 26.36
C ALA A 518 -16.78 -0.49 26.22
N ASN A 519 -16.86 -1.61 25.48
CA ASN A 519 -18.11 -2.35 25.28
C ASN A 519 -18.63 -2.99 26.58
N LEU A 520 -17.74 -3.27 27.54
CA LEU A 520 -18.10 -3.75 28.88
C LEU A 520 -18.39 -2.63 29.89
N GLY A 521 -18.24 -1.34 29.52
CA GLY A 521 -18.39 -0.22 30.44
C GLY A 521 -17.35 -0.16 31.56
N THR A 522 -16.16 -0.74 31.35
CA THR A 522 -15.11 -0.91 32.38
C THR A 522 -13.79 -0.22 31.98
N LEU A 523 -13.88 0.98 31.39
CA LEU A 523 -12.70 1.77 30.97
C LEU A 523 -11.76 2.16 32.12
N ASN A 524 -12.25 2.25 33.36
CA ASN A 524 -11.42 2.43 34.55
C ASN A 524 -10.47 1.25 34.80
N VAL A 525 -10.89 0.03 34.46
CA VAL A 525 -10.01 -1.15 34.53
C VAL A 525 -8.94 -1.06 33.46
N TRP A 526 -9.32 -0.67 32.23
CA TRP A 526 -8.36 -0.42 31.15
C TRP A 526 -7.32 0.64 31.53
N GLN A 527 -7.74 1.75 32.16
CA GLN A 527 -6.82 2.77 32.66
C GLN A 527 -5.78 2.16 33.62
N THR A 528 -6.23 1.37 34.60
CA THR A 528 -5.33 0.63 35.51
C THR A 528 -4.36 -0.29 34.75
N GLU A 529 -4.83 -0.96 33.68
CA GLU A 529 -3.97 -1.81 32.85
C GLU A 529 -2.89 -1.01 32.12
N VAL A 530 -3.23 0.17 31.57
CA VAL A 530 -2.29 1.06 30.90
C VAL A 530 -1.26 1.61 31.88
N GLU A 531 -1.68 2.04 33.07
CA GLU A 531 -0.78 2.50 34.15
C GLU A 531 0.21 1.40 34.55
N MET A 532 -0.27 0.15 34.68
CA MET A 532 0.59 -0.99 34.93
C MET A 532 1.58 -1.23 33.78
N CYS A 533 1.12 -1.15 32.52
CA CYS A 533 2.00 -1.28 31.35
C CYS A 533 3.10 -0.21 31.32
N ILE A 534 2.79 1.03 31.69
CA ILE A 534 3.79 2.12 31.80
C ILE A 534 4.82 1.78 32.86
N LYS A 535 4.39 1.38 34.05
CA LYS A 535 5.29 0.99 35.14
C LYS A 535 6.24 -0.14 34.70
N ILE A 536 5.71 -1.14 34.01
CA ILE A 536 6.46 -2.28 33.48
C ILE A 536 7.47 -1.84 32.42
N TYR A 537 7.07 -0.94 31.52
CA TYR A 537 7.97 -0.32 30.55
C TYR A 537 9.15 0.37 31.24
N GLU A 538 8.88 1.22 32.23
CA GLU A 538 9.90 1.97 32.97
C GLU A 538 10.87 1.04 33.73
N ILE A 539 10.38 -0.05 34.33
CA ILE A 539 11.24 -1.03 34.99
C ILE A 539 12.16 -1.72 33.97
N LEU A 540 11.63 -2.12 32.81
CA LEU A 540 12.42 -2.77 31.76
C LEU A 540 13.43 -1.82 31.10
N ALA A 541 13.09 -0.53 31.02
CA ALA A 541 13.94 0.53 30.51
C ALA A 541 15.05 0.94 31.49
N SER A 542 14.80 0.92 32.81
CA SER A 542 15.73 1.38 33.87
C SER A 542 16.87 0.41 34.22
N GLY A 543 16.85 -0.81 33.67
CA GLY A 543 17.99 -1.73 33.68
C GLY A 543 17.88 -2.89 34.68
N ASN A 544 18.90 -3.76 34.67
CA ASN A 544 18.80 -5.12 35.24
C ASN A 544 18.52 -5.18 36.76
N LYS A 545 18.93 -4.16 37.53
CA LYS A 545 18.68 -4.09 38.98
C LYS A 545 17.20 -3.87 39.30
N ALA A 546 16.52 -3.00 38.55
CA ALA A 546 15.10 -2.72 38.72
C ALA A 546 14.25 -3.96 38.37
N ILE A 547 14.64 -4.68 37.32
CA ILE A 547 13.99 -5.92 36.89
C ILE A 547 13.96 -6.96 38.03
N LYS A 548 15.10 -7.17 38.71
CA LYS A 548 15.18 -8.14 39.81
C LYS A 548 14.30 -7.78 41.02
N ALA A 549 14.11 -6.49 41.28
CA ALA A 549 13.33 -6.00 42.42
C ALA A 549 11.81 -6.04 42.20
N ALA A 550 11.34 -6.14 40.96
CA ALA A 550 9.93 -5.99 40.60
C ALA A 550 9.21 -7.31 40.26
N SER A 551 9.73 -8.46 40.71
CA SER A 551 9.18 -9.79 40.38
C SER A 551 7.67 -9.91 40.63
N GLN A 552 7.16 -9.40 41.76
CA GLN A 552 5.73 -9.46 42.07
C GLN A 552 4.89 -8.61 41.11
N THR A 553 5.35 -7.39 40.80
CA THR A 553 4.66 -6.51 39.84
C THR A 553 4.58 -7.14 38.45
N PHE A 554 5.58 -7.93 38.05
CA PHE A 554 5.53 -8.68 36.79
C PHE A 554 4.51 -9.82 36.82
N ASP A 555 4.45 -10.59 37.91
CA ASP A 555 3.47 -11.67 38.05
C ASP A 555 2.03 -11.11 37.98
N ASP A 556 1.78 -9.96 38.64
CA ASP A 556 0.49 -9.26 38.60
C ASP A 556 0.15 -8.74 37.18
N TRP A 557 1.12 -8.10 36.51
CA TRP A 557 0.95 -7.61 35.13
C TRP A 557 0.73 -8.74 34.12
N LEU A 558 1.46 -9.84 34.27
CA LEU A 558 1.31 -11.02 33.42
C LEU A 558 -0.09 -11.61 33.59
N GLU A 559 -0.55 -11.76 34.83
CA GLU A 559 -1.90 -12.25 35.11
C GLU A 559 -2.98 -11.33 34.52
N MET A 560 -2.78 -10.01 34.58
CA MET A 560 -3.68 -9.02 34.01
C MET A 560 -3.77 -9.14 32.48
N LEU A 561 -2.64 -9.07 31.76
CA LEU A 561 -2.64 -9.10 30.30
C LEU A 561 -2.98 -10.45 29.69
N SER A 562 -2.76 -11.55 30.42
CA SER A 562 -3.09 -12.91 29.93
C SER A 562 -4.58 -13.23 30.03
N LYS A 563 -5.38 -12.38 30.71
CA LYS A 563 -6.83 -12.52 30.80
C LYS A 563 -7.51 -11.82 29.63
N VAL A 564 -8.51 -12.46 29.02
CA VAL A 564 -9.46 -11.75 28.15
C VAL A 564 -10.25 -10.76 29.00
N PRO A 565 -10.46 -9.51 28.57
CA PRO A 565 -11.24 -8.54 29.33
C PRO A 565 -12.62 -9.10 29.70
N GLY A 566 -13.04 -8.94 30.96
CA GLY A 566 -14.34 -9.43 31.46
C GLY A 566 -14.43 -10.93 31.80
N ALA A 567 -13.39 -11.74 31.54
CA ALA A 567 -13.41 -13.16 31.91
C ALA A 567 -13.38 -13.36 33.44
N GLN A 568 -14.36 -14.08 33.99
CA GLN A 568 -14.38 -14.48 35.40
C GLN A 568 -13.76 -15.88 35.58
N GLY A 569 -12.67 -15.96 36.35
CA GLY A 569 -11.99 -17.22 36.67
C GLY A 569 -11.10 -17.73 35.53
N VAL A 570 -9.81 -17.88 35.81
CA VAL A 570 -8.88 -18.62 34.95
C VAL A 570 -8.54 -19.90 35.70
N GLN A 571 -8.69 -21.07 35.07
CA GLN A 571 -8.05 -22.27 35.62
C GLN A 571 -6.54 -21.97 35.69
N LYS A 572 -5.93 -22.06 36.87
CA LYS A 572 -4.53 -21.67 37.16
C LYS A 572 -3.46 -22.24 36.20
N HIS A 573 -3.84 -23.15 35.31
CA HIS A 573 -2.95 -23.91 34.43
C HIS A 573 -3.07 -23.56 32.93
N THR A 574 -3.87 -22.57 32.51
CA THR A 574 -4.02 -22.16 31.10
C THR A 574 -3.97 -20.62 30.95
N ARG A 575 -2.80 -20.05 30.65
CA ARG A 575 -2.60 -18.59 30.45
C ARG A 575 -2.07 -18.31 29.04
N ASP A 576 -2.81 -17.53 28.24
CA ASP A 576 -2.35 -17.02 26.94
C ASP A 576 -1.34 -15.87 27.16
N CYS A 577 -0.07 -16.14 26.88
CA CYS A 577 1.02 -15.19 27.05
C CYS A 577 1.42 -14.46 25.75
N SER A 578 0.65 -14.58 24.66
CA SER A 578 0.99 -13.99 23.36
C SER A 578 1.14 -12.46 23.40
N LEU A 579 0.19 -11.75 24.01
CA LEU A 579 0.21 -10.29 24.16
C LEU A 579 1.35 -9.82 25.10
N PRO A 580 1.52 -10.38 26.32
CA PRO A 580 2.70 -10.10 27.15
C PRO A 580 4.03 -10.35 26.43
N ASP A 581 4.15 -11.43 25.67
CA ASP A 581 5.35 -11.74 24.90
C ASP A 581 5.65 -10.71 23.83
N LEU A 582 4.63 -10.31 23.07
CA LEU A 582 4.78 -9.24 22.08
C LEU A 582 5.18 -7.91 22.74
N PHE A 583 4.56 -7.55 23.87
CA PHE A 583 4.90 -6.36 24.66
C PHE A 583 6.37 -6.35 25.06
N LYS A 584 6.88 -7.46 25.60
CA LYS A 584 8.30 -7.62 25.97
C LYS A 584 9.22 -7.49 24.76
N ARG A 585 8.88 -8.13 23.63
CA ARG A 585 9.68 -8.08 22.40
C ARG A 585 9.76 -6.69 21.80
N VAL A 586 8.70 -5.89 21.91
CA VAL A 586 8.71 -4.47 21.51
C VAL A 586 9.72 -3.70 22.34
N ILE A 587 9.67 -3.81 23.67
CA ILE A 587 10.63 -3.11 24.57
C ILE A 587 12.06 -3.59 24.33
N ALA A 588 12.26 -4.90 24.17
CA ALA A 588 13.56 -5.47 23.86
C ALA A 588 14.11 -4.93 22.53
N SER A 589 13.25 -4.77 21.53
CA SER A 589 13.59 -4.16 20.24
C SER A 589 13.95 -2.68 20.40
N GLU A 590 13.17 -1.90 21.14
CA GLU A 590 13.46 -0.48 21.40
C GLU A 590 14.83 -0.32 22.07
N ARG A 591 15.11 -1.11 23.12
CA ARG A 591 16.40 -1.09 23.82
C ARG A 591 17.56 -1.53 22.92
N ALA A 592 17.39 -2.62 22.17
CA ALA A 592 18.40 -3.15 21.27
C ALA A 592 18.76 -2.18 20.13
N LEU A 593 17.75 -1.46 19.61
CA LEU A 593 17.89 -0.52 18.51
C LEU A 593 18.14 0.93 18.97
N LYS A 594 18.19 1.17 20.29
CA LYS A 594 18.31 2.50 20.90
C LYS A 594 17.21 3.45 20.42
N ILE A 595 15.98 2.96 20.39
CA ILE A 595 14.77 3.73 20.08
C ILE A 595 14.15 4.10 21.42
N GLY A 596 13.76 5.36 21.58
CA GLY A 596 13.24 5.94 22.80
C GLY A 596 12.94 7.42 22.57
N PRO A 597 12.22 8.12 23.46
CA PRO A 597 11.64 9.44 23.16
C PRO A 597 12.62 10.49 22.60
N LYS A 598 13.89 10.43 23.01
CA LYS A 598 14.96 11.35 22.57
C LYS A 598 15.96 10.72 21.59
N SER A 599 15.59 9.63 20.92
CA SER A 599 16.47 8.93 20.00
C SER A 599 16.72 9.73 18.72
N ASN A 600 17.97 9.73 18.29
CA ASN A 600 18.41 10.24 16.99
C ASN A 600 17.96 9.36 15.81
N ASN A 601 17.32 8.22 16.07
CA ASN A 601 16.80 7.35 15.02
C ASN A 601 15.45 7.82 14.44
N HIS A 602 14.83 8.85 15.02
CA HIS A 602 13.52 9.39 14.61
C HIS A 602 13.36 10.86 15.00
N ALA A 603 12.25 11.47 14.58
CA ALA A 603 11.92 12.89 14.74
C ALA A 603 11.98 13.39 16.20
N GLY A 604 11.66 12.55 17.18
CA GLY A 604 11.74 12.90 18.61
C GLY A 604 13.12 13.38 19.08
N GLY A 605 14.21 12.97 18.42
CA GLY A 605 15.56 13.46 18.71
C GLY A 605 15.84 14.89 18.24
N PHE A 606 14.99 15.48 17.39
CA PHE A 606 15.20 16.84 16.89
C PHE A 606 14.78 17.89 17.92
N SER A 607 15.71 18.71 18.41
CA SER A 607 15.43 19.76 19.41
C SER A 607 15.25 21.17 18.84
N GLY A 608 15.41 21.36 17.53
CA GLY A 608 15.31 22.69 16.90
C GLY A 608 13.89 23.27 16.88
N ASN A 609 13.81 24.58 16.64
CA ASN A 609 12.55 25.31 16.43
C ASN A 609 11.93 24.93 15.07
N LEU A 610 10.62 24.72 15.01
CA LEU A 610 9.86 24.37 13.81
C LEU A 610 8.94 25.50 13.30
N ALA A 611 8.84 26.62 14.02
CA ALA A 611 8.03 27.78 13.59
C ALA A 611 8.46 28.29 12.20
N GLY A 612 7.50 28.48 11.30
CA GLY A 612 7.76 28.91 9.91
C GLY A 612 8.49 27.89 9.01
N ILE A 613 8.86 26.71 9.50
CA ILE A 613 9.64 25.73 8.73
C ILE A 613 8.74 24.91 7.79
N ASN A 614 9.14 24.78 6.52
CA ASN A 614 8.55 23.75 5.66
C ASN A 614 9.16 22.38 5.99
N ILE A 615 8.43 21.56 6.75
CA ILE A 615 8.92 20.27 7.27
C ILE A 615 9.46 19.37 6.15
N ILE A 616 8.68 19.14 5.09
CA ILE A 616 9.12 18.28 3.98
C ILE A 616 10.41 18.86 3.37
N ARG A 617 10.46 20.14 3.00
CA ARG A 617 11.64 20.73 2.36
C ARG A 617 12.90 20.67 3.24
N THR A 618 12.76 20.93 4.54
CA THR A 618 13.90 20.97 5.47
C THR A 618 14.40 19.59 5.82
N PHE A 619 13.50 18.68 6.16
CA PHE A 619 13.85 17.35 6.64
C PHE A 619 14.07 16.34 5.52
N SER A 620 13.95 16.76 4.25
CA SER A 620 14.32 15.94 3.09
C SER A 620 15.80 15.94 2.74
N ASP A 621 16.53 16.97 3.15
CA ASP A 621 17.94 17.13 2.82
C ASP A 621 18.83 16.63 3.98
N PRO A 622 19.58 15.53 3.81
CA PRO A 622 20.47 15.01 4.85
C PRO A 622 21.54 16.02 5.28
N LYS A 623 21.96 16.92 4.38
CA LYS A 623 23.04 17.87 4.68
C LYS A 623 22.64 18.92 5.70
N LYS A 624 21.33 19.13 5.91
CA LYS A 624 20.79 20.13 6.83
C LYS A 624 20.57 19.61 8.25
N LEU A 625 20.78 18.32 8.48
CA LEU A 625 20.47 17.64 9.74
C LEU A 625 21.60 16.69 10.10
N SER A 626 22.50 17.11 10.97
CA SER A 626 23.64 16.28 11.37
C SER A 626 23.24 15.10 12.26
N ASP A 627 22.12 15.21 13.00
CA ASP A 627 21.92 14.36 14.19
C ASP A 627 20.69 13.43 14.15
N VAL A 628 19.81 13.47 13.14
CA VAL A 628 18.58 12.62 13.09
C VAL A 628 18.48 11.79 11.81
N HIS A 629 18.21 10.49 11.95
CA HIS A 629 18.28 9.50 10.87
C HIS A 629 16.93 9.02 10.30
N PHE A 630 15.79 9.29 10.96
CA PHE A 630 14.44 8.93 10.47
C PHE A 630 14.28 7.46 10.02
N VAL A 631 14.93 6.52 10.73
CA VAL A 631 14.89 5.08 10.43
C VAL A 631 13.85 4.32 11.26
N SER A 632 13.28 4.96 12.28
CA SER A 632 12.22 4.41 13.15
C SER A 632 11.07 5.41 13.29
N THR A 633 9.93 4.95 13.78
CA THR A 633 8.85 5.83 14.24
C THR A 633 9.27 6.57 15.52
N PRO A 634 8.88 7.84 15.70
CA PRO A 634 8.98 8.51 17.01
C PRO A 634 8.00 7.93 18.02
N TYR A 635 6.88 7.36 17.56
CA TYR A 635 5.78 6.94 18.40
C TYR A 635 6.02 5.58 19.07
N THR A 636 6.95 5.59 20.03
CA THR A 636 7.35 4.41 20.82
C THR A 636 6.20 3.86 21.66
N LEU A 637 6.39 2.66 22.22
CA LEU A 637 5.40 2.08 23.14
C LEU A 637 5.12 2.99 24.34
N SER A 638 6.15 3.65 24.89
CA SER A 638 5.99 4.60 25.98
C SER A 638 5.15 5.82 25.56
N GLU A 639 5.40 6.38 24.38
CA GLU A 639 4.62 7.51 23.87
C GLU A 639 3.16 7.12 23.65
N TRP A 640 2.90 5.94 23.08
CA TRP A 640 1.54 5.42 22.89
C TRP A 640 0.78 5.23 24.20
N LEU A 641 1.40 4.62 25.21
CA LEU A 641 0.76 4.37 26.50
C LEU A 641 0.45 5.68 27.24
N ASN A 642 1.36 6.65 27.19
CA ASN A 642 1.13 7.95 27.81
C ASN A 642 0.02 8.72 27.10
N ASP A 643 -0.01 8.70 25.77
CA ASP A 643 -1.10 9.29 24.99
C ASP A 643 -2.43 8.60 25.30
N GLU A 644 -2.45 7.28 25.45
CA GLU A 644 -3.65 6.52 25.83
C GLU A 644 -4.20 6.97 27.19
N LEU A 645 -3.34 7.18 28.20
CA LEU A 645 -3.78 7.75 29.47
C LEU A 645 -4.35 9.16 29.33
N LEU A 646 -3.74 9.99 28.47
CA LEU A 646 -4.26 11.33 28.19
C LEU A 646 -5.63 11.27 27.51
N PHE A 647 -5.85 10.29 26.62
CA PHE A 647 -7.15 10.06 26.01
C PHE A 647 -8.21 9.65 27.03
N LEU A 648 -7.88 8.80 28.00
CA LEU A 648 -8.81 8.35 29.05
C LEU A 648 -9.11 9.44 30.09
N ASN A 649 -8.12 10.26 30.44
CA ASN A 649 -8.27 11.32 31.45
C ASN A 649 -8.94 12.59 30.91
N ASN A 650 -8.95 12.79 29.59
CA ASN A 650 -9.72 13.85 28.94
C ASN A 650 -11.22 13.53 29.03
N THR A 651 -11.78 13.69 30.23
CA THR A 651 -13.21 13.94 30.42
C THR A 651 -13.57 15.16 29.57
N GLU A 652 -14.68 15.07 28.83
CA GLU A 652 -15.18 16.09 27.91
C GLU A 652 -15.41 17.42 28.62
N GLN A 653 -14.35 18.19 28.87
CA GLN A 653 -14.50 19.60 29.15
C GLN A 653 -14.86 20.26 27.82
N THR A 654 -16.05 20.84 27.78
CA THR A 654 -16.64 21.65 26.71
C THR A 654 -15.87 22.96 26.52
N VAL A 655 -14.55 22.89 26.40
CA VAL A 655 -13.72 24.02 25.99
C VAL A 655 -13.78 24.11 24.47
N THR A 656 -14.17 25.28 23.96
CA THR A 656 -14.12 25.58 22.53
C THR A 656 -12.68 25.44 22.04
N MET A 657 -12.38 24.33 21.34
CA MET A 657 -11.04 24.07 20.81
C MET A 657 -10.74 25.03 19.65
N THR A 658 -9.56 25.64 19.67
CA THR A 658 -9.02 26.39 18.51
C THR A 658 -8.82 25.45 17.30
N LEU A 659 -8.80 26.01 16.09
CA LEU A 659 -8.60 25.24 14.87
C LEU A 659 -7.24 24.50 14.88
N ALA A 660 -6.18 25.12 15.39
CA ALA A 660 -4.90 24.44 15.58
C ALA A 660 -4.99 23.24 16.53
N GLN A 661 -5.73 23.37 17.65
CA GLN A 661 -5.95 22.25 18.58
C GLN A 661 -6.78 21.12 17.93
N GLN A 662 -7.75 21.45 17.06
CA GLN A 662 -8.49 20.44 16.30
C GLN A 662 -7.59 19.69 15.32
N GLU A 663 -6.69 20.40 14.62
CA GLU A 663 -5.68 19.78 13.75
C GLU A 663 -4.74 18.86 14.55
N ILE A 664 -4.24 19.31 15.70
CA ILE A 664 -3.41 18.50 16.60
C ILE A 664 -4.16 17.25 17.07
N LYS A 665 -5.42 17.38 17.51
CA LYS A 665 -6.24 16.24 17.98
C LYS A 665 -6.40 15.20 16.88
N LEU A 666 -6.66 15.63 15.64
CA LEU A 666 -6.79 14.73 14.50
C LEU A 666 -5.46 14.04 14.13
N LEU A 667 -4.35 14.78 14.14
CA LEU A 667 -3.03 14.23 13.87
C LEU A 667 -2.59 13.22 14.95
N LYS A 668 -2.87 13.50 16.23
CA LYS A 668 -2.67 12.54 17.33
C LYS A 668 -3.54 11.30 17.15
N ALA A 669 -4.82 11.47 16.81
CA ALA A 669 -5.71 10.34 16.54
C ALA A 669 -5.22 9.47 15.38
N LEU A 670 -4.70 10.06 14.30
CA LEU A 670 -4.06 9.34 13.20
C LEU A 670 -2.84 8.56 13.68
N LEU A 671 -1.91 9.20 14.39
CA LEU A 671 -0.71 8.55 14.90
C LEU A 671 -1.04 7.36 15.83
N HIS A 672 -2.07 7.56 16.66
CA HIS A 672 -2.54 6.59 17.65
C HIS A 672 -3.23 5.37 17.05
N ASN A 673 -4.02 5.55 15.98
CA ASN A 673 -4.87 4.50 15.42
C ASN A 673 -4.36 3.92 14.10
N LEU A 674 -3.53 4.62 13.33
CA LEU A 674 -3.13 4.16 11.99
C LEU A 674 -2.16 2.99 12.05
N THR A 675 -2.50 1.93 11.30
CA THR A 675 -1.67 0.74 11.13
C THR A 675 -1.33 0.49 9.65
N PRO A 676 -0.11 -0.01 9.35
CA PRO A 676 0.20 -0.53 8.01
C PRO A 676 -0.62 -1.81 7.71
N PRO A 677 -0.58 -2.33 6.47
CA PRO A 677 -1.15 -3.63 6.16
C PRO A 677 -0.66 -4.70 7.15
N SER A 678 -1.58 -5.54 7.62
CA SER A 678 -1.31 -6.59 8.59
C SER A 678 -0.81 -7.89 7.99
N SER A 679 -0.64 -7.94 6.66
CA SER A 679 -0.20 -9.14 5.96
C SER A 679 0.59 -8.84 4.69
N LEU A 680 1.34 -9.84 4.23
CA LEU A 680 2.02 -9.89 2.94
C LEU A 680 1.72 -11.22 2.25
N ASN A 681 1.26 -11.18 1.01
CA ASN A 681 0.99 -12.38 0.22
C ASN A 681 2.16 -12.69 -0.74
N TYR A 682 2.57 -13.96 -0.82
CA TYR A 682 3.42 -14.51 -1.86
C TYR A 682 2.65 -15.49 -2.71
N TYR A 683 3.11 -15.68 -3.94
CA TYR A 683 2.40 -16.49 -4.93
C TYR A 683 3.20 -17.66 -5.47
N PHE A 684 4.53 -17.62 -5.37
CA PHE A 684 5.37 -18.68 -5.91
C PHE A 684 6.38 -19.21 -4.89
N THR A 685 6.70 -18.43 -3.85
CA THR A 685 7.62 -18.75 -2.78
C THR A 685 6.88 -18.83 -1.46
N GLU A 686 6.80 -20.02 -0.87
CA GLU A 686 6.26 -20.19 0.47
C GLU A 686 7.36 -19.99 1.50
N PHE A 687 7.28 -18.87 2.23
CA PHE A 687 8.30 -18.49 3.19
C PHE A 687 7.72 -17.64 4.34
N PRO A 688 7.91 -18.00 5.62
CA PRO A 688 7.27 -17.33 6.76
C PRO A 688 7.93 -16.02 7.18
N TYR A 689 8.82 -15.46 6.35
CA TYR A 689 9.49 -14.19 6.60
C TYR A 689 9.48 -13.31 5.34
N VAL A 690 9.75 -12.02 5.52
CA VAL A 690 9.96 -11.13 4.37
C VAL A 690 11.17 -11.65 3.60
N ILE A 691 10.98 -12.01 2.33
CA ILE A 691 12.02 -12.63 1.50
C ILE A 691 13.21 -11.66 1.42
N PRO A 692 14.40 -12.07 1.90
CA PRO A 692 15.65 -11.35 1.63
C PRO A 692 15.89 -11.33 0.13
N SER A 693 16.22 -10.17 -0.43
CA SER A 693 16.63 -10.09 -1.84
C SER A 693 18.17 -10.16 -1.90
N PRO A 694 18.77 -11.24 -2.43
CA PRO A 694 20.22 -11.38 -2.50
C PRO A 694 20.87 -10.37 -3.47
N TYR A 695 20.08 -9.61 -4.22
CA TYR A 695 20.51 -8.70 -5.29
C TYR A 695 21.23 -7.43 -4.81
N SER A 696 21.58 -7.33 -3.53
CA SER A 696 22.47 -6.28 -3.01
C SER A 696 23.93 -6.46 -3.47
N ALA A 697 24.34 -7.68 -3.85
CA ALA A 697 25.68 -7.95 -4.40
C ALA A 697 25.68 -7.94 -5.93
N MET A 698 26.63 -7.22 -6.53
CA MET A 698 26.81 -7.10 -7.99
C MET A 698 26.93 -8.47 -8.70
N VAL A 699 27.45 -9.49 -8.00
CA VAL A 699 27.56 -10.88 -8.44
C VAL A 699 26.19 -11.52 -8.72
N ASN A 700 25.16 -11.18 -7.94
CA ASN A 700 23.79 -11.72 -8.12
C ASN A 700 23.02 -11.02 -9.25
N THR A 701 23.44 -9.82 -9.65
CA THR A 701 22.88 -9.12 -10.83
C THR A 701 23.29 -9.81 -12.13
N LEU A 702 24.46 -10.46 -12.17
CA LEU A 702 24.92 -11.26 -13.32
C LEU A 702 24.14 -12.58 -13.45
N GLY A 703 23.74 -13.20 -12.34
CA GLY A 703 22.87 -14.38 -12.31
C GLY A 703 21.46 -14.13 -12.85
N ALA A 704 20.88 -12.97 -12.55
CA ALA A 704 19.59 -12.58 -13.13
C ALA A 704 19.62 -12.39 -14.66
N LEU A 705 20.80 -12.15 -15.26
CA LEU A 705 20.94 -12.11 -16.73
C LEU A 705 20.83 -13.49 -17.39
N LYS A 706 20.95 -14.57 -16.60
CA LYS A 706 20.85 -15.97 -17.04
C LYS A 706 20.33 -16.85 -15.89
N PRO A 707 19.05 -16.73 -15.45
CA PRO A 707 18.56 -17.64 -14.43
C PRO A 707 18.64 -19.07 -14.98
N PRO A 708 19.40 -19.97 -14.31
CA PRO A 708 19.60 -21.33 -14.79
C PRO A 708 18.29 -22.13 -14.72
N LEU A 709 17.36 -21.74 -13.86
CA LEU A 709 16.12 -22.47 -13.56
C LEU A 709 14.89 -21.55 -13.54
N LEU A 710 13.73 -22.06 -13.95
CA LEU A 710 12.44 -21.33 -13.90
C LEU A 710 12.07 -20.87 -12.48
N VAL A 711 12.50 -21.66 -11.49
CA VAL A 711 12.32 -21.38 -10.05
C VAL A 711 12.87 -20.00 -9.63
N ASP A 712 13.94 -19.54 -10.26
CA ASP A 712 14.57 -18.26 -9.94
C ASP A 712 13.77 -17.06 -10.45
N ILE A 713 13.04 -17.24 -11.57
CA ILE A 713 12.14 -16.22 -12.13
C ILE A 713 10.98 -15.98 -11.17
N ARG A 714 10.36 -17.08 -10.73
CA ARG A 714 9.25 -17.09 -9.77
C ARG A 714 9.64 -16.53 -8.41
N HIS A 715 10.78 -16.94 -7.88
CA HIS A 715 11.32 -16.36 -6.65
C HIS A 715 11.59 -14.85 -6.78
N SER A 716 12.16 -14.43 -7.92
CA SER A 716 12.46 -13.01 -8.17
C SER A 716 11.20 -12.14 -8.18
N PHE A 717 10.06 -12.68 -8.65
CA PHE A 717 8.77 -12.01 -8.55
C PHE A 717 8.39 -11.74 -7.08
N ASP A 718 8.39 -12.76 -6.22
CA ASP A 718 8.02 -12.56 -4.80
C ASP A 718 9.06 -11.72 -4.03
N ALA A 719 10.33 -11.77 -4.42
CA ALA A 719 11.36 -10.88 -3.89
C ALA A 719 11.09 -9.41 -4.27
N GLY A 720 10.55 -9.15 -5.47
CA GLY A 720 10.06 -7.84 -5.90
C GLY A 720 8.90 -7.34 -5.03
N ARG A 721 7.93 -8.23 -4.73
CA ARG A 721 6.82 -7.95 -3.80
C ARG A 721 7.33 -7.60 -2.40
N ALA A 722 8.27 -8.39 -1.87
CA ALA A 722 8.90 -8.16 -0.58
C ALA A 722 9.65 -6.81 -0.52
N LEU A 723 10.27 -6.37 -1.61
CA LEU A 723 10.89 -5.04 -1.67
C LEU A 723 9.84 -3.92 -1.71
N GLY A 724 8.72 -4.13 -2.41
CA GLY A 724 7.58 -3.21 -2.36
C GLY A 724 7.05 -3.02 -0.94
N PHE A 725 6.89 -4.11 -0.20
CA PHE A 725 6.49 -4.05 1.21
C PHE A 725 7.50 -3.30 2.10
N ARG A 726 8.81 -3.52 1.92
CA ARG A 726 9.83 -2.75 2.66
C ARG A 726 9.73 -1.25 2.40
N TRP A 727 9.52 -0.85 1.15
CA TRP A 727 9.32 0.57 0.83
C TRP A 727 8.05 1.12 1.50
N LEU A 728 6.97 0.34 1.50
CA LEU A 728 5.73 0.71 2.17
C LEU A 728 5.93 0.96 3.67
N LEU A 729 6.64 0.06 4.36
CA LEU A 729 6.96 0.24 5.79
C LEU A 729 7.81 1.49 6.04
N ALA A 730 8.81 1.74 5.18
CA ALA A 730 9.60 2.98 5.25
C ALA A 730 8.71 4.22 5.05
N GLU A 731 7.69 4.13 4.20
CA GLU A 731 6.73 5.21 3.93
C GLU A 731 5.84 5.52 5.14
N TYR A 732 5.32 4.48 5.82
CA TYR A 732 4.59 4.65 7.08
C TYR A 732 5.46 5.25 8.18
N ILE A 733 6.70 4.75 8.34
CA ILE A 733 7.65 5.31 9.32
C ILE A 733 7.91 6.79 9.02
N SER A 734 8.16 7.12 7.75
CA SER A 734 8.35 8.51 7.32
C SER A 734 7.14 9.39 7.64
N PHE A 735 5.94 8.89 7.37
CA PHE A 735 4.69 9.59 7.65
C PHE A 735 4.51 9.89 9.14
N GLU A 736 4.79 8.92 10.02
CA GLU A 736 4.68 9.13 11.47
C GLU A 736 5.71 10.14 12.00
N ASN A 737 6.91 10.15 11.43
CA ASN A 737 7.89 11.18 11.72
C ASN A 737 7.40 12.57 11.27
N TRP A 738 6.77 12.67 10.09
CA TRP A 738 6.18 13.92 9.64
C TRP A 738 5.02 14.38 10.54
N ILE A 739 4.12 13.46 10.94
CA ILE A 739 3.02 13.78 11.87
C ILE A 739 3.58 14.34 13.18
N HIS A 740 4.59 13.68 13.76
CA HIS A 740 5.21 14.13 15.00
C HIS A 740 5.81 15.54 14.87
N LEU A 741 6.55 15.81 13.79
CA LEU A 741 7.08 17.15 13.53
C LEU A 741 5.97 18.18 13.31
N ARG A 742 4.87 17.79 12.64
CA ARG A 742 3.73 18.69 12.39
C ARG A 742 2.98 19.05 13.67
N ILE A 743 2.75 18.07 14.55
CA ILE A 743 2.15 18.31 15.87
C ILE A 743 3.01 19.32 16.65
N ARG A 744 4.32 19.08 16.75
CA ARG A 744 5.24 19.99 17.44
C ARG A 744 5.29 21.38 16.81
N GLN A 745 5.22 21.47 15.49
CA GLN A 745 5.15 22.75 14.80
C GLN A 745 3.87 23.52 15.18
N LEU A 746 2.72 22.86 15.24
CA LEU A 746 1.46 23.49 15.62
C LEU A 746 1.44 23.91 17.10
N GLU A 747 2.10 23.14 17.97
CA GLU A 747 2.26 23.50 19.38
C GLU A 747 3.17 24.75 19.55
N GLN A 748 4.17 24.92 18.69
CA GLN A 748 5.09 26.08 18.71
C GLN A 748 4.55 27.31 17.96
N ASP A 749 3.79 27.08 16.89
CA ASP A 749 3.23 28.09 15.99
C ASP A 749 1.81 27.67 15.57
N PRO A 750 0.79 27.90 16.44
CA PRO A 750 -0.60 27.56 16.14
C PRO A 750 -1.13 28.24 14.86
N SER A 751 -0.62 29.45 14.55
CA SER A 751 -0.97 30.21 13.34
C SER A 751 -0.58 29.52 12.04
N SER A 752 0.31 28.53 12.12
CA SER A 752 0.67 27.68 10.99
C SER A 752 -0.39 26.64 10.65
N SER A 753 -1.49 26.55 11.41
CA SER A 753 -2.58 25.62 11.15
C SER A 753 -3.15 25.81 9.75
N ILE A 754 -3.33 24.67 9.06
CA ILE A 754 -3.94 24.65 7.74
C ILE A 754 -5.41 25.06 7.85
N LEU A 755 -6.07 24.70 8.96
CA LEU A 755 -7.45 25.07 9.24
C LEU A 755 -7.61 26.59 9.43
N GLU A 756 -6.67 27.25 10.11
CA GLU A 756 -6.68 28.71 10.29
C GLU A 756 -6.39 29.49 9.01
N ARG A 757 -5.40 29.07 8.22
CA ARG A 757 -5.02 29.77 6.97
C ARG A 757 -6.16 29.90 5.98
N THR A 758 -7.07 28.94 5.95
CA THR A 758 -8.21 28.94 5.02
C THR A 758 -9.27 29.96 5.40
N ARG A 759 -9.42 30.24 6.70
CA ARG A 759 -10.26 31.35 7.15
C ARG A 759 -9.78 32.71 6.61
N ASN A 760 -8.47 32.81 6.29
CA ASN A 760 -7.80 34.07 5.99
C ASN A 760 -7.28 34.19 4.54
N LYS A 761 -7.40 33.17 3.69
CA LYS A 761 -6.93 33.20 2.29
C LYS A 761 -7.94 32.55 1.33
N ILE A 762 -8.56 33.39 0.51
CA ILE A 762 -9.16 33.02 -0.77
C ILE A 762 -7.98 32.86 -1.75
N ASP A 763 -7.47 31.64 -1.94
CA ASP A 763 -6.47 31.38 -3.00
C ASP A 763 -7.18 31.38 -4.37
N ASP A 764 -7.50 32.57 -4.86
CA ASP A 764 -8.03 32.82 -6.21
C ASP A 764 -7.00 32.51 -7.33
N GLU A 765 -5.72 32.35 -6.99
CA GLU A 765 -4.60 32.25 -7.94
C GLU A 765 -4.48 30.91 -8.71
N LYS A 766 -5.50 30.03 -8.69
CA LYS A 766 -5.53 28.82 -9.54
C LYS A 766 -6.82 28.62 -10.33
N LEU A 767 -7.77 29.55 -10.28
CA LEU A 767 -9.03 29.44 -11.02
C LEU A 767 -8.87 29.69 -12.53
N SER A 768 -7.83 30.43 -12.96
CA SER A 768 -7.61 30.73 -14.39
C SER A 768 -7.04 29.56 -15.20
N GLU A 769 -6.36 28.59 -14.59
CA GLU A 769 -5.92 27.34 -15.26
C GLU A 769 -7.00 26.22 -15.24
N ARG A 770 -8.11 26.42 -14.50
CA ARG A 770 -9.18 25.42 -14.34
C ARG A 770 -10.18 25.37 -15.49
N SER A 771 -10.29 26.42 -16.31
CA SER A 771 -11.33 26.51 -17.33
C SER A 771 -11.20 25.48 -18.47
N SER A 772 -10.06 24.77 -18.59
CA SER A 772 -9.88 23.71 -19.59
C SER A 772 -9.54 22.31 -19.06
N ASN A 773 -9.13 22.15 -17.79
CA ASN A 773 -8.59 20.87 -17.29
C ASN A 773 -9.36 20.32 -16.07
N LYS A 774 -10.01 19.16 -16.25
CA LYS A 774 -10.71 18.42 -15.18
C LYS A 774 -9.77 17.92 -14.08
N LEU A 775 -10.25 17.91 -12.84
CA LEU A 775 -9.57 17.32 -11.67
C LEU A 775 -9.48 15.79 -11.78
N ILE A 776 -8.53 15.16 -11.08
CA ILE A 776 -8.33 13.70 -11.18
C ILE A 776 -9.57 12.92 -10.74
N HIS A 777 -10.24 13.33 -9.66
CA HIS A 777 -11.44 12.64 -9.18
C HIS A 777 -12.61 12.79 -10.16
N GLU A 778 -12.71 13.92 -10.87
CA GLU A 778 -13.70 14.14 -11.93
C GLU A 778 -13.42 13.26 -13.15
N LYS A 779 -12.15 13.16 -13.58
CA LYS A 779 -11.73 12.24 -14.66
C LYS A 779 -12.03 10.79 -14.29
N GLN A 780 -11.74 10.39 -13.06
CA GLN A 780 -12.04 9.05 -12.55
C GLN A 780 -13.55 8.81 -12.51
N HIS A 781 -14.32 9.79 -12.04
CA HIS A 781 -15.77 9.70 -12.04
C HIS A 781 -16.32 9.51 -13.46
N GLN A 782 -15.86 10.29 -14.44
CA GLN A 782 -16.27 10.15 -15.84
C GLN A 782 -15.94 8.75 -16.37
N GLN A 783 -14.71 8.27 -16.16
CA GLN A 783 -14.29 6.93 -16.61
C GLN A 783 -15.15 5.82 -16.00
N LEU A 784 -15.55 5.96 -14.73
CA LEU A 784 -16.43 5.00 -14.05
C LEU A 784 -17.89 5.10 -14.52
N GLN A 785 -18.36 6.29 -14.91
CA GLN A 785 -19.66 6.45 -15.54
C GLN A 785 -19.71 5.76 -16.91
N GLU A 786 -18.68 5.94 -17.73
CA GLU A 786 -18.53 5.24 -19.02
C GLU A 786 -18.51 3.71 -18.81
N PHE A 787 -17.79 3.24 -17.80
CA PHE A 787 -17.81 1.83 -17.39
C PHE A 787 -19.23 1.35 -17.03
N LEU A 788 -19.93 2.07 -16.14
CA LEU A 788 -21.27 1.67 -15.70
C LEU A 788 -22.31 1.70 -16.82
N GLN A 789 -22.13 2.56 -17.84
CA GLN A 789 -22.96 2.54 -19.04
C GLN A 789 -22.77 1.25 -19.85
N MET A 790 -21.59 0.63 -19.81
CA MET A 790 -21.34 -0.64 -20.49
C MET A 790 -21.84 -1.85 -19.70
N VAL A 791 -22.10 -1.73 -18.40
CA VAL A 791 -22.58 -2.83 -17.55
C VAL A 791 -24.11 -2.87 -17.53
N GLU A 792 -24.71 -4.06 -17.55
CA GLU A 792 -26.14 -4.22 -17.39
C GLU A 792 -26.59 -3.73 -16.01
N HIS A 793 -27.55 -2.81 -15.95
CA HIS A 793 -28.01 -2.23 -14.69
C HIS A 793 -28.49 -3.28 -13.68
N ARG A 794 -29.16 -4.33 -14.16
CA ARG A 794 -29.60 -5.46 -13.33
C ARG A 794 -28.41 -6.13 -12.61
N LYS A 795 -27.26 -6.23 -13.26
CA LYS A 795 -26.04 -6.85 -12.71
C LYS A 795 -25.42 -5.99 -11.62
N ILE A 796 -25.43 -4.67 -11.77
CA ILE A 796 -25.04 -3.73 -10.70
C ILE A 796 -25.93 -3.93 -9.46
N VAL A 797 -27.24 -4.06 -9.65
CA VAL A 797 -28.19 -4.32 -8.55
C VAL A 797 -27.94 -5.70 -7.92
N GLU A 798 -27.62 -6.73 -8.72
CA GLU A 798 -27.22 -8.05 -8.23
C GLU A 798 -25.96 -7.99 -7.37
N LEU A 799 -24.92 -7.26 -7.79
CA LEU A 799 -23.70 -7.03 -7.01
C LEU A 799 -24.00 -6.34 -5.68
N GLN A 800 -24.77 -5.26 -5.69
CA GLN A 800 -25.17 -4.56 -4.45
C GLN A 800 -25.98 -5.47 -3.52
N LYS A 801 -26.88 -6.31 -4.06
CA LYS A 801 -27.60 -7.32 -3.26
C LYS A 801 -26.66 -8.36 -2.68
N ALA A 802 -25.64 -8.81 -3.43
CA ALA A 802 -24.64 -9.73 -2.93
C ALA A 802 -23.82 -9.11 -1.79
N PHE A 803 -23.44 -7.83 -1.91
CA PHE A 803 -22.77 -7.09 -0.84
C PHE A 803 -23.64 -7.03 0.44
N LYS A 804 -24.96 -6.79 0.30
CA LYS A 804 -25.92 -6.83 1.44
C LYS A 804 -26.03 -8.20 2.12
N ARG A 805 -25.87 -9.28 1.35
CA ARG A 805 -26.00 -10.65 1.85
C ARG A 805 -24.76 -11.13 2.58
N ARG A 806 -23.62 -10.44 2.46
CA ARG A 806 -22.44 -10.79 3.24
C ARG A 806 -22.79 -10.68 4.72
N LYS A 807 -22.31 -11.66 5.50
CA LYS A 807 -22.43 -11.63 6.95
C LYS A 807 -21.84 -10.30 7.42
N ASN A 808 -22.63 -9.48 8.10
CA ASN A 808 -22.13 -8.24 8.70
C ASN A 808 -20.88 -8.61 9.49
N LEU A 809 -19.75 -8.01 9.16
CA LEU A 809 -18.55 -8.15 9.97
C LEU A 809 -18.91 -7.57 11.34
N THR A 810 -18.97 -8.43 12.34
CA THR A 810 -19.25 -8.05 13.73
C THR A 810 -18.00 -8.28 14.56
N GLY A 811 -17.88 -7.54 15.66
CA GLY A 811 -16.80 -7.68 16.61
C GLY A 811 -15.75 -6.58 16.50
N LEU A 812 -14.79 -6.67 17.41
CA LEU A 812 -13.87 -5.58 17.72
C LEU A 812 -12.98 -5.18 16.54
N ARG A 813 -12.60 -6.11 15.65
CA ARG A 813 -11.74 -5.82 14.48
C ARG A 813 -12.44 -4.88 13.52
N TRP A 814 -13.72 -5.11 13.32
CA TRP A 814 -14.57 -4.26 12.49
C TRP A 814 -14.81 -2.89 13.13
N GLU A 815 -15.00 -2.84 14.45
CA GLU A 815 -15.11 -1.57 15.18
C GLU A 815 -13.85 -0.73 15.08
N LEU A 816 -12.68 -1.36 15.25
CA LEU A 816 -11.40 -0.69 15.07
C LEU A 816 -11.23 -0.17 13.63
N PHE A 817 -11.56 -0.98 12.63
CA PHE A 817 -11.55 -0.56 11.23
C PHE A 817 -12.43 0.67 10.99
N LYS A 818 -13.67 0.70 11.52
CA LYS A 818 -14.57 1.86 11.42
C LYS A 818 -13.94 3.12 12.02
N ILE A 819 -13.31 3.01 13.19
CA ILE A 819 -12.62 4.14 13.85
C ILE A 819 -11.46 4.65 13.01
N GLN A 820 -10.58 3.75 12.56
CA GLN A 820 -9.43 4.09 11.72
C GLN A 820 -9.87 4.78 10.43
N ASN A 821 -10.89 4.22 9.78
CA ASN A 821 -11.44 4.74 8.55
C ASN A 821 -12.10 6.13 8.76
N ARG A 822 -12.84 6.33 9.86
CA ARG A 822 -13.43 7.64 10.20
C ARG A 822 -12.38 8.72 10.41
N ILE A 823 -11.31 8.41 11.13
CA ILE A 823 -10.19 9.32 11.39
C ILE A 823 -9.50 9.70 10.06
N LEU A 824 -9.23 8.71 9.22
CA LEU A 824 -8.63 8.93 7.90
C LEU A 824 -9.49 9.82 7.00
N ARG A 825 -10.78 9.52 6.90
CA ARG A 825 -11.75 10.30 6.12
C ARG A 825 -11.82 11.74 6.59
N ARG A 826 -11.86 11.96 7.92
CA ARG A 826 -11.80 13.30 8.52
C ARG A 826 -10.51 14.05 8.14
N ALA A 827 -9.37 13.38 8.17
CA ALA A 827 -8.09 13.97 7.77
C ALA A 827 -8.04 14.37 6.28
N ILE A 828 -8.72 13.63 5.39
CA ILE A 828 -8.90 14.02 3.99
C ILE A 828 -9.79 15.26 3.89
N VAL A 829 -10.94 15.25 4.55
CA VAL A 829 -11.91 16.37 4.53
C VAL A 829 -11.27 17.66 5.05
N TYR A 830 -10.48 17.58 6.11
CA TYR A 830 -9.81 18.73 6.72
C TYR A 830 -8.60 19.19 5.89
N GLY A 831 -8.09 18.35 4.97
CA GLY A 831 -6.92 18.66 4.15
C GLY A 831 -5.65 18.89 4.98
N VAL A 832 -5.54 18.28 6.16
CA VAL A 832 -4.43 18.51 7.10
C VAL A 832 -3.18 17.69 6.80
N ILE A 833 -3.27 16.74 5.85
CA ILE A 833 -2.16 15.89 5.44
C ILE A 833 -1.49 16.47 4.21
N VAL A 834 -0.17 16.59 4.27
CA VAL A 834 0.62 17.03 3.11
C VAL A 834 0.49 16.01 1.97
N THR A 835 0.41 16.52 0.74
CA THR A 835 0.29 15.72 -0.49
C THR A 835 1.40 14.67 -0.66
N HIS A 836 2.49 14.72 0.10
CA HIS A 836 3.54 13.71 0.05
C HIS A 836 3.05 12.31 0.46
N TYR A 837 2.10 12.23 1.40
CA TYR A 837 1.66 10.98 2.04
C TYR A 837 0.20 10.60 1.74
N THR A 838 -0.49 11.34 0.88
CA THR A 838 -1.89 11.05 0.49
C THR A 838 -2.05 9.68 -0.16
N ASN A 839 -0.99 9.13 -0.78
CA ASN A 839 -0.99 7.76 -1.29
C ASN A 839 -1.26 6.72 -0.20
N ILE A 840 -0.86 6.98 1.05
CA ILE A 840 -1.17 6.10 2.19
C ILE A 840 -2.68 5.96 2.38
N PHE A 841 -3.40 7.05 2.13
CA PHE A 841 -4.84 7.09 2.29
C PHE A 841 -5.59 6.50 1.11
N GLY A 842 -4.89 6.04 0.07
CA GLY A 842 -5.45 5.20 -0.98
C GLY A 842 -5.36 3.71 -0.68
N HIS A 843 -4.69 3.29 0.40
CA HIS A 843 -4.41 1.87 0.62
C HIS A 843 -5.67 1.04 0.88
N ARG A 844 -5.79 -0.07 0.15
CA ARG A 844 -6.97 -0.95 0.14
C ARG A 844 -7.46 -1.38 1.53
N HIS A 845 -6.56 -1.70 2.46
CA HIS A 845 -6.88 -2.17 3.82
C HIS A 845 -7.53 -1.11 4.71
N LEU A 846 -7.54 0.16 4.28
CA LEU A 846 -8.20 1.25 4.99
C LEU A 846 -9.63 1.51 4.49
N TRP A 847 -10.09 0.83 3.44
CA TRP A 847 -11.35 1.14 2.76
C TRP A 847 -12.30 -0.03 2.56
N ILE A 848 -11.78 -1.21 2.20
CA ILE A 848 -12.65 -2.34 1.84
C ILE A 848 -13.30 -2.93 3.08
N THR A 849 -14.62 -3.10 2.98
CA THR A 849 -15.53 -3.57 4.05
C THR A 849 -16.01 -4.98 3.84
#